data_AF-A0A2K8PRB2-F1
#
_entry.id   AF-A0A2K8PRB2-F1
#
_cell.length_a   1.000
_cell.length_b   1.000
_cell.length_c   1.000
_cell.angle_alpha   90.00
_cell.angle_beta   90.00
_cell.angle_gamma   90.00
#
_symmetry.space_group_name_H-M   'P 1'
#
loop_
_entity.id
_entity.type
_entity.pdbx_description
1 polymer ?
#
loop_
_entity_poly.entity_id
_entity_poly.type
_entity_poly.pdbx_seq_one_letter_code
_entity_poly.pdbx_strand_id
1 'polypeptide(L)'
;MLRGMLGPVRQEAGNGSAVEHHDDVDTFTFDVGVVFVHGIGSQARGATLLSWAEPLFEVLSQVGPRYGFSTRVGNVDDLVGDAPEITLEIAQTGSQPTTWLLSEARWAEAFHPSRASDVLLWAVRFSWRAARRGLAALVHQFWFSATKRLWPQILGMIPAWDAGCAGSVVALVAWIQLLVYGYVCLFVMIVPYLVLFCVLFLLAPLMLCAAVVGILALIVAQRIPVLGKKVSPLVADLVTSVGDAQAYRDREIQAAAMRQVLLNRVADASRRSRSVVVVAHSQGAAIACRTFLARDAPWPTYLVTVGAATSLLNEENSVGRWQSLGCPPWINIWSARDLVPAGPMGDSPKAVRSRWLETLWHYTVGGFVMRSPDGQLELAWREGEGPDCWSGSEDLVRQARNSRGRRTQPWWGTPTTEAVGTSEPVTEWLNRAEAENIAEAVFRQAGSDRVEPEDTPIPRVFNEPGPEEWPVSNRWSIVSDHTTYSTNLTQVQYPLAHLLLSLSEAAGENDGKPGGPSTPFLPSRDWQMEATHVQRVQALAMSRVIAAVCAAAVVDWLLRRNPEHSLSGIGSWVMSDYGTGVWILDRLGGGLSSLVLLVAVALATFAAFSGLLRFPWQEWHRRESLRTCTERPSDWSVRLGISGHLFVALCVSGLIFSSVYWGRGMHVSFADWRDPRLLLIFTYIAWVALWPFFGMCARAVSARPGRR
;
A
#
# COMPACT_ATOMS: atom_id res chain seq x y z
N MET A 1 -27.01 17.91 45.50
CA MET A 1 -26.45 17.17 46.65
C MET A 1 -24.96 16.78 46.50
N LEU A 2 -24.34 16.83 45.31
CA LEU A 2 -22.90 16.51 45.12
C LEU A 2 -21.96 17.73 44.94
N ARG A 3 -22.42 18.96 45.23
CA ARG A 3 -21.63 20.20 45.01
C ARG A 3 -20.93 20.75 46.26
N GLY A 4 -20.96 20.02 47.38
CA GLY A 4 -20.49 20.50 48.69
C GLY A 4 -19.25 19.81 49.27
N MET A 5 -18.60 18.91 48.53
CA MET A 5 -17.46 18.11 49.04
C MET A 5 -16.07 18.58 48.59
N LEU A 6 -15.97 19.64 47.78
CA LEU A 6 -14.68 20.23 47.40
C LEU A 6 -14.43 21.47 48.24
N GLY A 7 -13.79 21.27 49.40
CA GLY A 7 -13.25 22.35 50.21
C GLY A 7 -12.12 23.09 49.47
N PRO A 8 -11.86 24.37 49.80
CA PRO A 8 -10.83 25.17 49.15
C PRO A 8 -9.44 24.58 49.45
N VAL A 9 -8.73 24.17 48.40
CA VAL A 9 -7.32 23.79 48.48
C VAL A 9 -6.52 25.05 48.83
N ARG A 10 -6.04 25.10 50.08
CA ARG A 10 -5.15 26.13 50.58
C ARG A 10 -3.76 25.90 49.97
N GLN A 11 -3.31 26.78 49.08
CA GLN A 11 -1.90 26.85 48.68
C GLN A 11 -1.11 27.40 49.87
N GLU A 12 -0.42 26.51 50.59
CA GLU A 12 0.64 26.92 51.52
C GLU A 12 1.88 27.26 50.71
N ALA A 13 2.24 28.55 50.73
CA ALA A 13 3.52 29.03 50.25
C ALA A 13 4.62 28.55 51.20
N GLY A 14 5.23 27.41 50.87
CA GLY A 14 6.41 26.89 51.56
C GLY A 14 7.65 27.71 51.21
N ASN A 15 8.31 28.23 52.24
CA ASN A 15 9.63 28.90 52.17
C ASN A 15 10.65 28.01 51.46
N GLY A 16 11.31 28.58 50.44
CA GLY A 16 12.39 27.94 49.68
C GLY A 16 13.63 27.70 50.52
N SER A 17 13.82 26.46 50.96
CA SER A 17 15.15 25.91 51.20
C SER A 17 15.79 25.65 49.83
N ALA A 18 16.97 26.24 49.60
CA ALA A 18 17.80 25.96 48.44
C ALA A 18 18.03 24.44 48.34
N VAL A 19 17.31 23.80 47.41
CA VAL A 19 17.61 22.45 46.97
C VAL A 19 18.93 22.56 46.22
N GLU A 20 20.00 22.08 46.82
CA GLU A 20 21.22 21.77 46.08
C GLU A 20 20.81 20.88 44.91
N HIS A 21 20.77 21.43 43.70
CA HIS A 21 20.76 20.65 42.47
C HIS A 21 22.09 19.91 42.46
N HIS A 22 22.10 18.72 43.05
CA HIS A 22 23.07 17.72 42.68
C HIS A 22 22.92 17.56 41.17
N ASP A 23 23.98 17.92 40.43
CA ASP A 23 24.22 17.49 39.06
C ASP A 23 24.37 15.96 39.06
N ASP A 24 23.32 15.23 39.43
CA ASP A 24 23.16 13.83 39.10
C ASP A 24 23.09 13.83 37.58
N VAL A 25 24.24 13.57 36.97
CA VAL A 25 24.35 13.30 35.54
C VAL A 25 23.29 12.24 35.24
N ASP A 26 22.20 12.66 34.60
CA ASP A 26 21.08 11.79 34.22
C ASP A 26 21.65 10.62 33.41
N THR A 27 21.94 9.52 34.10
CA THR A 27 22.50 8.32 33.49
C THR A 27 21.34 7.56 32.90
N PHE A 28 20.91 7.98 31.71
CA PHE A 28 19.98 7.23 30.90
C PHE A 28 20.52 5.81 30.73
N THR A 29 19.69 4.81 31.03
CA THR A 29 20.06 3.39 30.92
C THR A 29 20.11 2.94 29.46
N PHE A 30 19.37 3.61 28.58
CA PHE A 30 19.26 3.27 27.17
C PHE A 30 19.48 4.51 26.28
N ASP A 31 20.02 4.29 25.10
CA ASP A 31 20.19 5.36 24.09
C ASP A 31 18.86 5.68 23.41
N VAL A 32 18.09 4.63 23.09
CA VAL A 32 16.83 4.75 22.35
C VAL A 32 15.74 3.91 23.00
N GLY A 33 14.60 4.53 23.31
CA GLY A 33 13.38 3.88 23.75
C GLY A 33 12.36 3.85 22.61
N VAL A 34 11.74 2.70 22.35
CA VAL A 34 10.69 2.52 21.36
C VAL A 34 9.44 2.02 22.06
N VAL A 35 8.35 2.76 21.91
CA VAL A 35 7.04 2.38 22.46
C VAL A 35 6.14 1.98 21.30
N PHE A 36 5.86 0.69 21.17
CA PHE A 36 4.89 0.17 20.21
C PHE A 36 3.48 0.34 20.77
N VAL A 37 2.67 1.14 20.08
CA VAL A 37 1.31 1.46 20.50
C VAL A 37 0.34 0.71 19.61
N HIS A 38 -0.26 -0.33 20.18
CA HIS A 38 -1.32 -1.07 19.55
C HIS A 38 -2.20 -1.63 20.66
N GLY A 39 -3.49 -1.34 20.59
CA GLY A 39 -4.42 -1.80 21.62
C GLY A 39 -5.76 -2.03 20.97
N ILE A 40 -5.81 -3.13 20.26
CA ILE A 40 -7.06 -3.65 19.73
C ILE A 40 -7.25 -5.03 20.36
N GLY A 41 -8.33 -5.15 21.11
CA GLY A 41 -8.93 -6.44 21.35
C GLY A 41 -8.29 -7.28 22.45
N SER A 42 -8.43 -8.60 22.29
CA SER A 42 -7.98 -9.64 23.21
C SER A 42 -6.52 -10.06 22.96
N GLN A 43 -5.72 -9.21 22.31
CA GLN A 43 -4.32 -9.50 22.01
C GLN A 43 -3.58 -9.90 23.30
N ALA A 44 -2.80 -10.97 23.22
CA ALA A 44 -1.97 -11.40 24.34
C ALA A 44 -0.94 -10.32 24.70
N ARG A 45 -0.51 -10.31 25.97
CA ARG A 45 0.63 -9.50 26.43
C ARG A 45 1.86 -9.83 25.60
N GLY A 46 2.62 -8.81 25.21
CA GLY A 46 3.81 -8.92 24.37
C GLY A 46 3.54 -9.21 22.89
N ALA A 47 2.31 -9.50 22.47
CA ALA A 47 2.03 -9.89 21.08
C ALA A 47 2.30 -8.75 20.10
N THR A 48 1.96 -7.51 20.49
CA THR A 48 2.28 -6.33 19.69
C THR A 48 3.77 -6.13 19.64
N LEU A 49 4.42 -6.13 20.81
CA LEU A 49 5.87 -5.98 20.94
C LEU A 49 6.61 -6.95 20.01
N LEU A 50 6.32 -8.26 20.10
CA LEU A 50 6.96 -9.28 19.27
C LEU A 50 6.67 -9.09 17.78
N SER A 51 5.41 -8.80 17.42
CA SER A 51 5.02 -8.62 16.01
C SER A 51 5.77 -7.49 15.29
N TRP A 52 6.30 -6.53 16.04
CA TRP A 52 7.09 -5.41 15.53
C TRP A 52 8.58 -5.57 15.78
N ALA A 53 8.98 -6.10 16.93
CA ALA A 53 10.38 -6.28 17.31
C ALA A 53 11.07 -7.37 16.49
N GLU A 54 10.42 -8.50 16.20
CA GLU A 54 11.05 -9.59 15.44
C GLU A 54 11.42 -9.15 14.01
N PRO A 55 10.50 -8.53 13.21
CA PRO A 55 10.86 -8.07 11.88
C PRO A 55 11.90 -6.93 11.90
N LEU A 56 11.86 -6.07 12.92
CA LEU A 56 12.84 -5.01 13.10
C LEU A 56 14.25 -5.59 13.37
N PHE A 57 14.35 -6.53 14.31
CA PHE A 57 15.59 -7.25 14.60
C PHE A 57 16.10 -8.02 13.38
N GLU A 58 15.21 -8.65 12.62
CA GLU A 58 15.56 -9.36 11.40
C GLU A 58 16.19 -8.43 10.36
N VAL A 59 15.66 -7.21 10.19
CA VAL A 59 16.26 -6.21 9.32
C VAL A 59 17.61 -5.76 9.85
N LEU A 60 17.70 -5.40 11.14
CA LEU A 60 18.95 -4.93 11.76
C LEU A 60 20.07 -5.96 11.69
N SER A 61 19.77 -7.22 11.99
CA SER A 61 20.76 -8.32 11.95
C SER A 61 21.32 -8.60 10.55
N GLN A 62 20.52 -8.34 9.51
CA GLN A 62 20.95 -8.55 8.12
C GLN A 62 21.64 -7.35 7.52
N VAL A 63 21.17 -6.15 7.86
CA VAL A 63 21.73 -4.89 7.39
C VAL A 63 23.03 -4.55 8.13
N GLY A 64 23.12 -4.91 9.42
CA GLY A 64 24.25 -4.59 10.30
C GLY A 64 25.63 -4.85 9.71
N PRO A 65 25.95 -6.06 9.23
CA PRO A 65 27.27 -6.36 8.68
C PRO A 65 27.70 -5.43 7.55
N ARG A 66 26.75 -4.89 6.77
CA ARG A 66 27.03 -3.93 5.67
C ARG A 66 27.37 -2.54 6.18
N TYR A 67 26.78 -2.15 7.32
CA TYR A 67 27.00 -0.86 7.97
C TYR A 67 28.01 -0.94 9.13
N GLY A 68 28.68 -2.08 9.29
CA GLY A 68 29.71 -2.28 10.31
C GLY A 68 29.16 -2.39 11.73
N PHE A 69 27.89 -2.76 11.92
CA PHE A 69 27.33 -3.05 13.24
C PHE A 69 26.80 -4.48 13.36
N SER A 70 26.64 -4.93 14.60
CA SER A 70 25.97 -6.20 14.92
C SER A 70 24.86 -5.95 15.92
N THR A 71 23.80 -6.74 15.81
CA THR A 71 22.61 -6.60 16.65
C THR A 71 22.48 -7.87 17.48
N ARG A 72 22.32 -7.71 18.79
CA ARG A 72 22.06 -8.81 19.73
C ARG A 72 20.80 -8.49 20.53
N VAL A 73 20.02 -9.52 20.80
CA VAL A 73 18.96 -9.41 21.81
C VAL A 73 19.64 -9.49 23.17
N GLY A 74 19.46 -8.45 23.97
CA GLY A 74 19.95 -8.39 25.35
C GLY A 74 19.01 -9.16 26.26
N ASN A 75 18.31 -8.44 27.13
CA ASN A 75 17.31 -9.05 28.00
C ASN A 75 15.91 -9.06 27.36
N VAL A 76 15.17 -10.14 27.57
CA VAL A 76 13.75 -10.27 27.21
C VAL A 76 13.00 -10.37 28.54
N ASP A 77 12.68 -9.21 29.09
CA ASP A 77 12.06 -9.12 30.40
C ASP A 77 10.56 -9.28 30.29
N ASP A 78 10.06 -10.25 31.06
CA ASP A 78 8.66 -10.36 31.46
C ASP A 78 7.64 -10.22 30.31
N LEU A 79 7.86 -10.95 29.20
CA LEU A 79 6.90 -11.00 28.09
C LEU A 79 5.48 -11.39 28.53
N VAL A 80 5.34 -12.01 29.71
CA VAL A 80 4.09 -12.48 30.28
C VAL A 80 3.53 -11.54 31.35
N GLY A 81 4.36 -10.80 32.07
CA GLY A 81 3.89 -9.96 33.17
C GLY A 81 3.47 -8.57 32.73
N ASP A 82 3.56 -7.60 33.63
CA ASP A 82 2.77 -6.39 33.53
C ASP A 82 3.36 -5.34 32.57
N ALA A 83 4.64 -5.50 32.22
CA ALA A 83 5.41 -4.56 31.40
C ALA A 83 6.36 -5.33 30.47
N PRO A 84 5.86 -5.93 29.38
CA PRO A 84 6.73 -6.69 28.50
C PRO A 84 7.72 -5.76 27.80
N GLU A 85 9.00 -6.10 27.90
CA GLU A 85 10.12 -5.31 27.41
C GLU A 85 11.15 -6.19 26.70
N ILE A 86 11.77 -5.65 25.65
CA ILE A 86 12.89 -6.28 24.95
C ILE A 86 14.02 -5.26 24.88
N THR A 87 15.20 -5.64 25.36
CA THR A 87 16.41 -4.84 25.18
C THR A 87 17.16 -5.33 23.94
N LEU A 88 17.55 -4.42 23.05
CA LEU A 88 18.47 -4.70 21.95
C LEU A 88 19.81 -4.02 22.20
N GLU A 89 20.90 -4.70 21.89
CA GLU A 89 22.25 -4.14 21.90
C GLU A 89 22.76 -4.04 20.46
N ILE A 90 23.15 -2.84 20.04
CA ILE A 90 23.70 -2.53 18.73
C ILE A 90 25.18 -2.21 18.89
N ALA A 91 26.05 -3.18 18.60
CA ALA A 91 27.49 -3.01 18.67
C ALA A 91 28.04 -2.58 17.31
N GLN A 92 28.37 -1.31 17.15
CA GLN A 92 29.06 -0.78 15.96
C GLN A 92 30.57 -0.96 16.10
N THR A 93 31.23 -1.35 15.01
CA THR A 93 32.68 -1.62 15.01
C THR A 93 33.45 -0.35 15.37
N GLY A 94 34.15 -0.37 16.51
CA GLY A 94 34.96 0.75 16.98
C GLY A 94 34.21 1.81 17.78
N SER A 95 32.91 1.63 18.05
CA SER A 95 32.11 2.50 18.92
C SER A 95 31.60 1.74 20.14
N GLN A 96 31.17 2.48 21.18
CA GLN A 96 30.48 1.86 22.30
C GLN A 96 29.17 1.23 21.81
N PRO A 97 28.80 0.02 22.28
CA PRO A 97 27.51 -0.56 21.98
C PRO A 97 26.40 0.35 22.46
N THR A 98 25.39 0.56 21.62
CA THR A 98 24.21 1.28 22.04
C THR A 98 23.12 0.32 22.46
N THR A 99 22.32 0.73 23.44
CA THR A 99 21.29 -0.10 24.05
C THR A 99 19.92 0.50 23.79
N TRP A 100 19.00 -0.31 23.28
CA TRP A 100 17.65 0.10 22.93
C TRP A 100 16.64 -0.62 23.80
N LEU A 101 15.65 0.11 24.29
CA LEU A 101 14.50 -0.41 25.01
C LEU A 101 13.29 -0.47 24.09
N LEU A 102 12.76 -1.65 23.83
CA LEU A 102 11.49 -1.85 23.12
C LEU A 102 10.40 -2.22 24.13
N SER A 103 9.30 -1.49 24.13
CA SER A 103 8.16 -1.71 25.03
C SER A 103 6.83 -1.61 24.28
N GLU A 104 5.73 -2.08 24.90
CA GLU A 104 4.39 -1.89 24.34
C GLU A 104 3.45 -1.09 25.25
N ALA A 105 2.58 -0.29 24.63
CA ALA A 105 1.45 0.34 25.27
C ALA A 105 0.15 -0.38 24.89
N ARG A 106 -0.36 -1.20 25.82
CA ARG A 106 -1.54 -2.06 25.65
C ARG A 106 -2.60 -1.74 26.71
N TRP A 107 -3.81 -1.40 26.27
CA TRP A 107 -4.94 -1.04 27.16
C TRP A 107 -6.09 -2.06 27.17
N ALA A 108 -5.92 -3.22 26.54
CA ALA A 108 -6.94 -4.27 26.47
C ALA A 108 -7.54 -4.65 27.83
N GLU A 109 -6.76 -4.51 28.91
CA GLU A 109 -7.15 -4.84 30.28
C GLU A 109 -7.53 -3.60 31.13
N ALA A 110 -7.40 -2.39 30.58
CA ALA A 110 -7.58 -1.15 31.33
C ALA A 110 -9.06 -0.77 31.55
N PHE A 111 -9.99 -1.39 30.81
CA PHE A 111 -11.42 -1.12 30.93
C PHE A 111 -12.24 -2.34 30.55
N HIS A 112 -13.50 -2.37 31.01
CA HIS A 112 -14.43 -3.42 30.64
C HIS A 112 -14.81 -3.33 29.16
N PRO A 113 -14.85 -4.48 28.44
CA PRO A 113 -15.22 -4.51 27.03
C PRO A 113 -16.62 -3.94 26.81
N SER A 114 -16.80 -3.28 25.67
CA SER A 114 -18.09 -2.76 25.23
C SER A 114 -19.13 -3.88 25.07
N ARG A 115 -20.42 -3.57 25.23
CA ARG A 115 -21.49 -4.55 25.01
C ARG A 115 -21.49 -4.96 23.54
N ALA A 116 -21.66 -6.26 23.27
CA ALA A 116 -21.66 -6.78 21.91
C ALA A 116 -22.67 -6.06 20.99
N SER A 117 -23.84 -5.69 21.50
CA SER A 117 -24.85 -4.93 20.74
C SER A 117 -24.34 -3.59 20.21
N ASP A 118 -23.58 -2.88 21.05
CA ASP A 118 -23.06 -1.54 20.73
C ASP A 118 -22.01 -1.66 19.62
N VAL A 119 -21.13 -2.65 19.76
CA VAL A 119 -20.06 -2.93 18.80
C VAL A 119 -20.62 -3.40 17.47
N LEU A 120 -21.65 -4.25 17.46
CA LEU A 120 -22.26 -4.74 16.23
C LEU A 120 -22.99 -3.61 15.47
N LEU A 121 -23.73 -2.74 16.17
CA LEU A 121 -24.37 -1.58 15.53
C LEU A 121 -23.33 -0.61 14.96
N TRP A 122 -22.25 -0.35 15.70
CA TRP A 122 -21.13 0.43 15.22
C TRP A 122 -20.49 -0.22 13.99
N ALA A 123 -20.25 -1.53 14.02
CA ALA A 123 -19.63 -2.30 12.95
C ALA A 123 -20.46 -2.20 11.66
N VAL A 124 -21.77 -2.35 11.73
CA VAL A 124 -22.66 -2.17 10.57
C VAL A 124 -22.53 -0.76 9.97
N ARG A 125 -22.57 0.29 10.80
CA ARG A 125 -22.41 1.68 10.34
C ARG A 125 -21.02 1.96 9.78
N PHE A 126 -19.99 1.33 10.33
CA PHE A 126 -18.62 1.43 9.85
C PHE A 126 -18.45 0.70 8.53
N SER A 127 -18.89 -0.57 8.44
CA SER A 127 -18.87 -1.38 7.22
C SER A 127 -19.57 -0.70 6.06
N TRP A 128 -20.71 -0.03 6.29
CA TRP A 128 -21.37 0.76 5.25
C TRP A 128 -20.49 1.91 4.74
N ARG A 129 -19.87 2.67 5.64
CA ARG A 129 -18.95 3.77 5.28
C ARG A 129 -17.69 3.25 4.58
N ALA A 130 -17.11 2.16 5.07
CA ALA A 130 -15.94 1.51 4.48
C ALA A 130 -16.28 0.95 3.08
N ALA A 131 -17.42 0.28 2.91
CA ALA A 131 -17.89 -0.23 1.63
C ALA A 131 -18.09 0.90 0.61
N ARG A 132 -18.75 2.00 1.01
CA ARG A 132 -18.92 3.17 0.14
C ARG A 132 -17.58 3.78 -0.27
N ARG A 133 -16.61 3.88 0.65
CA ARG A 133 -15.26 4.38 0.36
C ARG A 133 -14.49 3.44 -0.56
N GLY A 134 -14.53 2.13 -0.29
CA GLY A 134 -13.92 1.11 -1.13
C GLY A 134 -14.47 1.14 -2.55
N LEU A 135 -15.80 1.25 -2.69
CA LEU A 135 -16.45 1.41 -3.99
C LEU A 135 -16.02 2.70 -4.69
N ALA A 136 -16.00 3.84 -3.98
CA ALA A 136 -15.55 5.10 -4.54
C ALA A 136 -14.08 5.06 -4.97
N ALA A 137 -13.21 4.40 -4.19
CA ALA A 137 -11.80 4.21 -4.51
C ALA A 137 -11.62 3.30 -5.73
N LEU A 138 -12.40 2.22 -5.85
CA LEU A 138 -12.41 1.35 -7.02
C LEU A 138 -12.88 2.09 -8.28
N VAL A 139 -13.96 2.86 -8.18
CA VAL A 139 -14.47 3.69 -9.28
C VAL A 139 -13.43 4.74 -9.68
N HIS A 140 -12.82 5.41 -8.72
CA HIS A 140 -11.80 6.42 -9.00
C HIS A 140 -10.54 5.80 -9.62
N GLN A 141 -10.07 4.67 -9.09
CA GLN A 141 -8.91 3.96 -9.64
C GLN A 141 -9.20 3.46 -11.06
N PHE A 142 -10.42 2.97 -11.32
CA PHE A 142 -10.87 2.61 -12.66
C PHE A 142 -10.87 3.81 -13.60
N TRP A 143 -11.57 4.88 -13.24
CA TRP A 143 -11.67 6.10 -14.03
C TRP A 143 -10.28 6.67 -14.34
N PHE A 144 -9.43 6.76 -13.32
CA PHE A 144 -8.07 7.27 -13.45
C PHE A 144 -7.18 6.36 -14.30
N SER A 145 -7.27 5.03 -14.16
CA SER A 145 -6.47 4.11 -14.98
C SER A 145 -6.93 4.14 -16.44
N ALA A 146 -8.23 4.15 -16.70
CA ALA A 146 -8.78 4.23 -18.04
C ALA A 146 -8.44 5.57 -18.72
N THR A 147 -8.55 6.69 -17.99
CA THR A 147 -8.35 8.03 -18.58
C THR A 147 -6.90 8.49 -18.59
N LYS A 148 -6.07 8.18 -17.58
CA LYS A 148 -4.70 8.71 -17.53
C LYS A 148 -3.62 7.76 -18.04
N ARG A 149 -3.82 6.44 -18.00
CA ARG A 149 -2.81 5.49 -18.53
C ARG A 149 -3.05 5.14 -19.99
N LEU A 150 -4.29 4.83 -20.35
CA LEU A 150 -4.59 4.47 -21.74
C LEU A 150 -4.62 5.68 -22.66
N TRP A 151 -5.15 6.83 -22.21
CA TRP A 151 -5.32 7.98 -23.10
C TRP A 151 -3.99 8.49 -23.68
N PRO A 152 -2.90 8.67 -22.91
CA PRO A 152 -1.63 9.08 -23.50
C PRO A 152 -0.99 8.01 -24.39
N GLN A 153 -1.24 6.72 -24.14
CA GLN A 153 -0.78 5.65 -25.03
C GLN A 153 -1.56 5.65 -26.35
N ILE A 154 -2.87 5.90 -26.30
CA ILE A 154 -3.72 6.06 -27.47
C ILE A 154 -3.34 7.32 -28.24
N LEU A 155 -3.12 8.44 -27.56
CA LEU A 155 -2.66 9.69 -28.16
C LEU A 155 -1.23 9.59 -28.71
N GLY A 156 -0.33 8.86 -28.05
CA GLY A 156 1.03 8.63 -28.53
C GLY A 156 1.12 7.63 -29.69
N MET A 157 0.06 6.84 -29.92
CA MET A 157 -0.12 6.06 -31.14
C MET A 157 -0.62 6.90 -32.31
N ILE A 158 -1.03 8.15 -32.09
CA ILE A 158 -1.23 9.12 -33.17
C ILE A 158 0.18 9.49 -33.65
N PRO A 159 0.58 9.12 -34.88
CA PRO A 159 1.89 9.49 -35.40
C PRO A 159 2.05 11.00 -35.29
N ALA A 160 3.18 11.49 -34.77
CA ALA A 160 3.54 12.90 -34.80
C ALA A 160 3.49 13.34 -36.26
N TRP A 161 2.43 14.07 -36.58
CA TRP A 161 2.05 14.33 -37.96
C TRP A 161 2.88 15.49 -38.44
N ASP A 162 4.03 15.21 -39.04
CA ASP A 162 4.72 16.23 -39.81
C ASP A 162 3.76 16.68 -40.92
N ALA A 163 3.42 17.97 -40.90
CA ALA A 163 2.41 18.62 -41.74
C ALA A 163 2.64 18.51 -43.26
N GLY A 164 3.70 17.81 -43.70
CA GLY A 164 4.04 17.57 -45.10
C GLY A 164 3.38 16.35 -45.75
N CYS A 165 2.75 15.44 -45.00
CA CYS A 165 2.11 14.26 -45.58
C CYS A 165 0.68 14.53 -46.05
N ALA A 166 0.53 15.42 -47.04
CA ALA A 166 -0.72 15.72 -47.75
C ALA A 166 -1.16 14.60 -48.72
N GLY A 167 -1.08 13.34 -48.30
CA GLY A 167 -1.70 12.20 -48.96
C GLY A 167 -3.02 11.86 -48.25
N SER A 168 -4.09 12.58 -48.58
CA SER A 168 -5.40 12.57 -47.90
C SER A 168 -6.07 11.20 -47.74
N VAL A 169 -5.67 10.17 -48.51
CA VAL A 169 -6.22 8.82 -48.40
C VAL A 169 -5.50 7.96 -47.37
N VAL A 170 -4.17 7.98 -47.30
CA VAL A 170 -3.40 7.20 -46.32
C VAL A 170 -3.65 7.74 -44.91
N ALA A 171 -3.73 9.06 -44.79
CA ALA A 171 -4.14 9.77 -43.58
C ALA A 171 -5.53 9.33 -43.08
N LEU A 172 -6.50 9.27 -44.00
CA LEU A 172 -7.86 8.85 -43.67
C LEU A 172 -7.93 7.38 -43.26
N VAL A 173 -7.21 6.49 -43.95
CA VAL A 173 -7.15 5.06 -43.61
C VAL A 173 -6.50 4.85 -42.24
N ALA A 174 -5.42 5.56 -41.93
CA ALA A 174 -4.79 5.53 -40.60
C ALA A 174 -5.74 6.04 -39.50
N TRP A 175 -6.50 7.11 -39.75
CA TRP A 175 -7.53 7.62 -38.84
C TRP A 175 -8.65 6.60 -38.60
N ILE A 176 -9.17 5.99 -39.66
CA ILE A 176 -10.22 4.97 -39.55
C ILE A 176 -9.70 3.76 -38.78
N GLN A 177 -8.47 3.31 -39.07
CA GLN A 177 -7.85 2.22 -38.32
C GLN A 177 -7.65 2.58 -36.85
N LEU A 178 -7.15 3.78 -36.53
CA LEU A 178 -6.99 4.25 -35.15
C LEU A 178 -8.34 4.36 -34.43
N LEU A 179 -9.38 4.85 -35.11
CA LEU A 179 -10.73 4.92 -34.56
C LEU A 179 -11.30 3.53 -34.30
N VAL A 180 -11.16 2.60 -35.25
CA VAL A 180 -11.64 1.22 -35.10
C VAL A 180 -10.86 0.47 -34.02
N TYR A 181 -9.53 0.49 -34.06
CA TYR A 181 -8.69 -0.13 -33.02
C TYR A 181 -8.90 0.53 -31.67
N GLY A 182 -8.98 1.85 -31.62
CA GLY A 182 -9.29 2.62 -30.42
C GLY A 182 -10.64 2.20 -29.85
N TYR A 183 -11.69 2.11 -30.68
CA TYR A 183 -13.02 1.70 -30.24
C TYR A 183 -13.08 0.23 -29.83
N VAL A 184 -12.40 -0.68 -30.54
CA VAL A 184 -12.33 -2.10 -30.18
C VAL A 184 -11.54 -2.29 -28.89
N CYS A 185 -10.37 -1.67 -28.74
CA CYS A 185 -9.60 -1.72 -27.51
C CYS A 185 -10.38 -1.10 -26.34
N LEU A 186 -11.04 0.05 -26.57
CA LEU A 186 -11.91 0.67 -25.59
C LEU A 186 -13.05 -0.26 -25.21
N PHE A 187 -13.73 -0.90 -26.16
CA PHE A 187 -14.83 -1.81 -25.91
C PHE A 187 -14.38 -3.09 -25.19
N VAL A 188 -13.32 -3.75 -25.67
CA VAL A 188 -12.73 -4.96 -25.08
C VAL A 188 -12.20 -4.68 -23.67
N MET A 189 -11.79 -3.46 -23.36
CA MET A 189 -11.39 -3.07 -22.01
C MET A 189 -12.61 -2.67 -21.17
N ILE A 190 -13.38 -1.68 -21.61
CA ILE A 190 -14.51 -1.11 -20.86
C ILE A 190 -15.57 -2.15 -20.56
N VAL A 191 -15.94 -3.03 -21.50
CA VAL A 191 -17.07 -3.96 -21.30
C VAL A 191 -16.79 -4.96 -20.18
N PRO A 192 -15.66 -5.71 -20.15
CA PRO A 192 -15.34 -6.57 -19.01
C PRO A 192 -15.24 -5.80 -17.69
N TYR A 193 -14.73 -4.56 -17.70
CA TYR A 193 -14.69 -3.75 -16.48
C TYR A 193 -16.07 -3.24 -16.04
N LEU A 194 -16.96 -2.88 -16.97
CA LEU A 194 -18.35 -2.53 -16.67
C LEU A 194 -19.11 -3.74 -16.17
N VAL A 195 -18.90 -4.92 -16.76
CA VAL A 195 -19.46 -6.18 -16.27
C VAL A 195 -18.94 -6.45 -14.86
N LEU A 196 -17.63 -6.35 -14.62
CA LEU A 196 -17.04 -6.50 -13.29
C LEU A 196 -17.59 -5.45 -12.31
N PHE A 197 -17.73 -4.20 -12.74
CA PHE A 197 -18.29 -3.12 -11.93
C PHE A 197 -19.74 -3.39 -11.58
N CYS A 198 -20.58 -3.77 -12.53
CA CYS A 198 -21.97 -4.15 -12.30
C CYS A 198 -22.05 -5.37 -11.37
N VAL A 199 -21.21 -6.38 -11.59
CA VAL A 199 -21.11 -7.56 -10.73
C VAL A 199 -20.72 -7.15 -9.31
N LEU A 200 -19.69 -6.32 -9.13
CA LEU A 200 -19.26 -5.82 -7.82
C LEU A 200 -20.31 -4.90 -7.18
N PHE A 201 -20.99 -4.07 -7.95
CA PHE A 201 -22.03 -3.16 -7.51
C PHE A 201 -23.29 -3.91 -7.06
N LEU A 202 -23.61 -5.04 -7.69
CA LEU A 202 -24.70 -5.93 -7.30
C LEU A 202 -24.28 -6.86 -6.15
N LEU A 203 -23.04 -7.36 -6.17
CA LEU A 203 -22.50 -8.22 -5.12
C LEU A 203 -22.22 -7.45 -3.83
N ALA A 204 -21.83 -6.18 -3.87
CA ALA A 204 -21.54 -5.40 -2.68
C ALA A 204 -22.73 -5.30 -1.70
N PRO A 205 -23.96 -4.89 -2.12
CA PRO A 205 -25.11 -4.90 -1.24
C PRO A 205 -25.51 -6.33 -0.85
N LEU A 206 -25.32 -7.33 -1.72
CA LEU A 206 -25.59 -8.73 -1.37
C LEU A 206 -24.64 -9.23 -0.27
N MET A 207 -23.35 -8.95 -0.40
CA MET A 207 -22.29 -9.28 0.58
C MET A 207 -22.51 -8.51 1.89
N LEU A 208 -22.94 -7.25 1.81
CA LEU A 208 -23.31 -6.47 2.99
C LEU A 208 -24.55 -7.06 3.67
N CYS A 209 -25.60 -7.37 2.91
CA CYS A 209 -26.78 -8.05 3.43
C CYS A 209 -26.42 -9.40 4.04
N ALA A 210 -25.58 -10.20 3.39
CA ALA A 210 -25.10 -11.47 3.91
C ALA A 210 -24.26 -11.28 5.19
N ALA A 211 -23.43 -10.24 5.27
CA ALA A 211 -22.67 -9.91 6.47
C ALA A 211 -23.59 -9.45 7.61
N VAL A 212 -24.59 -8.61 7.33
CA VAL A 212 -25.60 -8.17 8.31
C VAL A 212 -26.44 -9.35 8.78
N VAL A 213 -26.93 -10.19 7.89
CA VAL A 213 -27.67 -11.42 8.20
C VAL A 213 -26.78 -12.37 8.99
N GLY A 214 -25.51 -12.53 8.62
CA GLY A 214 -24.54 -13.32 9.36
C GLY A 214 -24.34 -12.80 10.78
N ILE A 215 -24.20 -11.49 10.96
CA ILE A 215 -24.13 -10.83 12.27
C ILE A 215 -25.41 -11.05 13.07
N LEU A 216 -26.58 -10.86 12.47
CA LEU A 216 -27.87 -11.10 13.12
C LEU A 216 -28.03 -12.57 13.52
N ALA A 217 -27.62 -13.49 12.65
CA ALA A 217 -27.61 -14.92 12.92
C ALA A 217 -26.65 -15.26 14.08
N LEU A 218 -25.48 -14.62 14.14
CA LEU A 218 -24.54 -14.73 15.28
C LEU A 218 -25.20 -14.24 16.58
N ILE A 219 -25.90 -13.10 16.56
CA ILE A 219 -26.65 -12.56 17.72
C ILE A 219 -27.73 -13.55 18.18
N VAL A 220 -28.51 -14.12 17.25
CA VAL A 220 -29.56 -15.09 17.56
C VAL A 220 -28.95 -16.40 18.07
N ALA A 221 -27.88 -16.89 17.44
CA ALA A 221 -27.17 -18.09 17.83
C ALA A 221 -26.58 -17.97 19.25
N GLN A 222 -26.10 -16.78 19.63
CA GLN A 222 -25.66 -16.50 21.00
C GLN A 222 -26.75 -16.67 22.06
N ARG A 223 -28.03 -16.46 21.71
CA ARG A 223 -29.15 -16.66 22.65
C ARG A 223 -29.53 -18.13 22.83
N ILE A 224 -29.07 -19.02 21.96
CA ILE A 224 -29.33 -20.46 22.05
C ILE A 224 -28.21 -21.09 22.89
N PRO A 225 -28.49 -21.71 24.06
CA PRO A 225 -27.44 -22.15 24.99
C PRO A 225 -26.36 -23.07 24.42
N VAL A 226 -26.72 -23.92 23.45
CA VAL A 226 -25.79 -24.88 22.82
C VAL A 226 -24.94 -24.23 21.74
N LEU A 227 -25.55 -23.42 20.85
CA LEU A 227 -24.83 -22.71 19.78
C LEU A 227 -24.01 -21.54 20.32
N GLY A 228 -24.54 -20.83 21.31
CA GLY A 228 -23.88 -19.69 21.92
C GLY A 228 -22.51 -20.04 22.48
N LYS A 229 -22.34 -21.23 23.10
CA LYS A 229 -21.02 -21.69 23.57
C LYS A 229 -19.99 -21.84 22.43
N LYS A 230 -20.41 -22.24 21.24
CA LYS A 230 -19.52 -22.42 20.07
C LYS A 230 -19.21 -21.09 19.36
N VAL A 231 -20.18 -20.18 19.34
CA VAL A 231 -20.11 -18.91 18.61
C VAL A 231 -19.52 -17.78 19.47
N SER A 232 -19.62 -17.88 20.80
CA SER A 232 -19.15 -16.87 21.73
C SER A 232 -17.68 -16.47 21.53
N PRO A 233 -16.72 -17.39 21.28
CA PRO A 233 -15.33 -17.00 21.03
C PRO A 233 -15.20 -16.11 19.79
N LEU A 234 -15.85 -16.47 18.68
CA LEU A 234 -15.81 -15.71 17.44
C LEU A 234 -16.40 -14.29 17.61
N VAL A 235 -17.54 -14.19 18.30
CA VAL A 235 -18.15 -12.89 18.56
C VAL A 235 -17.34 -12.10 19.57
N ALA A 236 -16.74 -12.75 20.58
CA ALA A 236 -15.83 -12.09 21.51
C ALA A 236 -14.64 -11.50 20.75
N ASP A 237 -13.98 -12.24 19.86
CA ASP A 237 -12.84 -11.75 19.09
C ASP A 237 -13.23 -10.54 18.21
N LEU A 238 -14.39 -10.61 17.55
CA LEU A 238 -14.93 -9.49 16.76
C LEU A 238 -15.25 -8.27 17.63
N VAL A 239 -15.94 -8.48 18.76
CA VAL A 239 -16.35 -7.43 19.68
C VAL A 239 -15.14 -6.77 20.33
N THR A 240 -14.13 -7.56 20.71
CA THR A 240 -12.92 -7.01 21.33
C THR A 240 -12.12 -6.24 20.27
N SER A 241 -12.00 -6.76 19.04
CA SER A 241 -11.24 -6.08 17.99
C SER A 241 -11.82 -4.73 17.55
N VAL A 242 -13.12 -4.53 17.72
CA VAL A 242 -13.82 -3.36 17.21
C VAL A 242 -14.32 -2.44 18.33
N GLY A 243 -14.58 -3.01 19.50
CA GLY A 243 -15.19 -2.32 20.64
C GLY A 243 -14.33 -1.23 21.25
N ASP A 244 -13.01 -1.32 21.11
CA ASP A 244 -12.08 -0.32 21.66
C ASP A 244 -12.20 1.02 20.94
N ALA A 245 -12.36 1.03 19.61
CA ALA A 245 -12.52 2.26 18.83
C ALA A 245 -13.81 2.99 19.23
N GLN A 246 -14.88 2.22 19.46
CA GLN A 246 -16.13 2.76 19.93
C GLN A 246 -16.02 3.28 21.37
N ALA A 247 -15.42 2.48 22.27
CA ALA A 247 -15.19 2.85 23.66
C ALA A 247 -14.44 4.19 23.76
N TYR A 248 -13.38 4.35 22.97
CA TYR A 248 -12.62 5.59 22.93
C TYR A 248 -13.47 6.80 22.50
N ARG A 249 -14.33 6.62 21.50
CA ARG A 249 -15.13 7.72 20.95
C ARG A 249 -16.31 8.08 21.85
N ASP A 250 -16.99 7.08 22.39
CA ASP A 250 -18.30 7.26 23.04
C ASP A 250 -18.18 7.31 24.59
N ARG A 251 -17.04 6.92 25.18
CA ARG A 251 -16.86 6.83 26.64
C ARG A 251 -15.57 7.52 27.09
N GLU A 252 -15.69 8.77 27.53
CA GLU A 252 -14.57 9.63 27.91
C GLU A 252 -13.66 9.02 29.00
N ILE A 253 -14.23 8.32 29.99
CA ILE A 253 -13.44 7.65 31.05
C ILE A 253 -12.57 6.53 30.46
N GLN A 254 -13.11 5.72 29.55
CA GLN A 254 -12.34 4.65 28.90
C GLN A 254 -11.28 5.25 27.97
N ALA A 255 -11.60 6.33 27.26
CA ALA A 255 -10.64 7.08 26.47
C ALA A 255 -9.49 7.64 27.33
N ALA A 256 -9.80 8.21 28.50
CA ALA A 256 -8.79 8.68 29.45
C ALA A 256 -7.92 7.54 29.96
N ALA A 257 -8.49 6.36 30.27
CA ALA A 257 -7.73 5.18 30.66
C ALA A 257 -6.76 4.71 29.54
N MET A 258 -7.23 4.65 28.28
CA MET A 258 -6.37 4.32 27.13
C MET A 258 -5.22 5.31 26.98
N ARG A 259 -5.50 6.62 27.12
CA ARG A 259 -4.47 7.66 27.09
C ARG A 259 -3.49 7.48 28.24
N GLN A 260 -3.96 7.24 29.46
CA GLN A 260 -3.09 7.07 30.63
C GLN A 260 -2.12 5.90 30.47
N VAL A 261 -2.55 4.79 29.87
CA VAL A 261 -1.66 3.66 29.56
C VAL A 261 -0.52 4.11 28.64
N LEU A 262 -0.83 4.85 27.57
CA LEU A 262 0.18 5.39 26.68
C LEU A 262 1.11 6.39 27.40
N LEU A 263 0.54 7.32 28.16
CA LEU A 263 1.27 8.32 28.93
C LEU A 263 2.28 7.68 29.88
N ASN A 264 1.85 6.67 30.63
CA ASN A 264 2.69 5.96 31.57
C ASN A 264 3.87 5.27 30.87
N ARG A 265 3.62 4.64 29.72
CA ARG A 265 4.66 3.94 28.95
C ARG A 265 5.66 4.88 28.30
N VAL A 266 5.19 5.99 27.73
CA VAL A 266 6.07 7.01 27.15
C VAL A 266 6.88 7.68 28.25
N ALA A 267 6.27 8.04 29.38
CA ALA A 267 6.98 8.62 30.50
C ALA A 267 8.04 7.66 31.10
N ASP A 268 7.76 6.35 31.14
CA ASP A 268 8.75 5.36 31.56
C ASP A 268 9.93 5.26 30.59
N ALA A 269 9.65 5.16 29.29
CA ALA A 269 10.68 5.20 28.27
C ALA A 269 11.50 6.50 28.32
N SER A 270 10.87 7.66 28.51
CA SER A 270 11.57 8.95 28.60
C SER A 270 12.47 9.09 29.82
N ARG A 271 12.16 8.43 30.94
CA ARG A 271 13.06 8.42 32.11
C ARG A 271 14.28 7.54 31.91
N ARG A 272 14.15 6.50 31.10
CA ARG A 272 15.17 5.45 30.93
C ARG A 272 15.99 5.63 29.66
N SER A 273 15.48 6.37 28.68
CA SER A 273 16.06 6.49 27.35
C SER A 273 16.33 7.93 26.97
N ARG A 274 17.48 8.18 26.34
CA ARG A 274 17.87 9.51 25.86
C ARG A 274 16.95 10.03 24.74
N SER A 275 16.54 9.15 23.84
CA SER A 275 15.56 9.44 22.79
C SER A 275 14.38 8.46 22.87
N VAL A 276 13.16 8.94 22.59
CA VAL A 276 11.96 8.09 22.59
C VAL A 276 11.23 8.16 21.26
N VAL A 277 11.00 7.02 20.62
CA VAL A 277 10.21 6.89 19.40
C VAL A 277 8.92 6.16 19.71
N VAL A 278 7.79 6.76 19.32
CA VAL A 278 6.48 6.14 19.48
C VAL A 278 6.03 5.61 18.12
N VAL A 279 5.89 4.29 18.00
CA VAL A 279 5.43 3.63 16.78
C VAL A 279 4.00 3.15 17.00
N ALA A 280 3.04 3.88 16.45
CA ALA A 280 1.64 3.71 16.76
C ALA A 280 0.86 3.20 15.54
N HIS A 281 0.22 2.03 15.68
CA HIS A 281 -0.44 1.34 14.59
C HIS A 281 -1.98 1.39 14.72
N SER A 282 -2.68 1.59 13.59
CA SER A 282 -4.14 1.53 13.52
C SER A 282 -4.81 2.55 14.46
N GLN A 283 -5.74 2.10 15.32
CA GLN A 283 -6.37 2.90 16.37
C GLN A 283 -5.34 3.49 17.34
N GLY A 284 -4.26 2.78 17.62
CA GLY A 284 -3.19 3.29 18.50
C GLY A 284 -2.56 4.56 17.97
N ALA A 285 -2.45 4.70 16.64
CA ALA A 285 -1.99 5.93 16.00
C ALA A 285 -2.92 7.11 16.30
N ALA A 286 -4.23 6.90 16.18
CA ALA A 286 -5.22 7.93 16.43
C ALA A 286 -5.27 8.35 17.93
N ILE A 287 -5.14 7.37 18.83
CA ILE A 287 -5.03 7.63 20.28
C ILE A 287 -3.74 8.37 20.60
N ALA A 288 -2.61 7.98 20.02
CA ALA A 288 -1.32 8.62 20.23
C ALA A 288 -1.35 10.09 19.79
N CYS A 289 -1.83 10.37 18.58
CA CYS A 289 -1.99 11.75 18.10
C CYS A 289 -2.80 12.59 19.08
N ARG A 290 -3.98 12.13 19.51
CA ARG A 290 -4.84 12.90 20.43
C ARG A 290 -4.22 13.07 21.82
N THR A 291 -3.54 12.04 22.31
CA THR A 291 -2.87 12.08 23.63
C THR A 291 -1.80 13.17 23.65
N PHE A 292 -0.97 13.23 22.62
CA PHE A 292 0.09 14.22 22.55
C PHE A 292 -0.45 15.63 22.23
N LEU A 293 -1.49 15.75 21.39
CA LEU A 293 -2.18 17.03 21.16
C LEU A 293 -2.84 17.63 22.41
N ALA A 294 -3.22 16.78 23.38
CA ALA A 294 -3.74 17.24 24.67
C ALA A 294 -2.64 17.81 25.59
N ARG A 295 -1.35 17.56 25.27
CA ARG A 295 -0.17 17.90 26.08
C ARG A 295 -0.18 17.26 27.48
N ASP A 296 -0.80 16.10 27.59
CA ASP A 296 -0.86 15.33 28.84
C ASP A 296 0.44 14.52 29.10
N ALA A 297 1.43 14.59 28.18
CA ALA A 297 2.61 13.73 28.15
C ALA A 297 3.93 14.50 27.92
N PRO A 298 5.07 13.93 28.33
CA PRO A 298 6.35 14.26 27.69
C PRO A 298 6.25 13.93 26.19
N TRP A 299 6.77 14.84 25.36
CA TRP A 299 6.81 14.62 23.92
C TRP A 299 7.80 13.51 23.57
N PRO A 300 7.42 12.55 22.72
CA PRO A 300 8.42 11.66 22.14
C PRO A 300 9.36 12.46 21.24
N THR A 301 10.57 11.95 21.01
CA THR A 301 11.50 12.49 20.02
C THR A 301 10.91 12.37 18.61
N TYR A 302 10.24 11.24 18.31
CA TYR A 302 9.55 10.99 17.05
C TYR A 302 8.20 10.32 17.28
N LEU A 303 7.19 10.73 16.51
CA LEU A 303 5.94 9.98 16.34
C LEU A 303 5.93 9.32 14.96
N VAL A 304 5.79 7.99 14.93
CA VAL A 304 5.59 7.22 13.70
C VAL A 304 4.20 6.62 13.74
N THR A 305 3.28 7.13 12.92
CA THR A 305 1.94 6.54 12.78
C THR A 305 1.93 5.56 11.62
N VAL A 306 1.28 4.43 11.79
CA VAL A 306 1.21 3.37 10.78
C VAL A 306 -0.22 2.93 10.57
N GLY A 307 -0.72 2.97 9.33
CA GLY A 307 -2.10 2.58 9.05
C GLY A 307 -3.10 3.42 9.85
N ALA A 308 -2.81 4.72 10.03
CA ALA A 308 -3.41 5.53 11.09
C ALA A 308 -4.94 5.61 10.98
N ALA A 309 -5.67 5.08 11.94
CA ALA A 309 -7.13 5.04 11.89
C ALA A 309 -7.80 6.37 12.30
N THR A 310 -7.18 7.50 11.99
CA THR A 310 -7.52 8.82 12.55
C THR A 310 -8.89 9.31 12.11
N SER A 311 -9.32 9.01 10.88
CA SER A 311 -10.68 9.33 10.45
C SER A 311 -11.77 8.44 11.07
N LEU A 312 -11.41 7.40 11.84
CA LEU A 312 -12.39 6.70 12.70
C LEU A 312 -12.79 7.56 13.90
N LEU A 313 -11.85 8.37 14.41
CA LEU A 313 -12.05 9.19 15.60
C LEU A 313 -12.60 10.59 15.30
N ASN A 314 -12.79 10.91 14.02
CA ASN A 314 -13.52 12.07 13.52
C ASN A 314 -12.94 13.42 14.00
N GLU A 315 -11.62 13.52 14.07
CA GLU A 315 -10.95 14.78 14.39
C GLU A 315 -10.64 15.55 13.10
N GLU A 316 -11.28 16.72 12.97
CA GLU A 316 -10.92 17.72 11.99
C GLU A 316 -9.72 18.53 12.52
N ASN A 317 -8.73 18.83 11.66
CA ASN A 317 -7.60 19.74 11.93
C ASN A 317 -6.56 19.27 12.99
N SER A 318 -6.27 17.96 13.08
CA SER A 318 -5.21 17.45 13.97
C SER A 318 -3.81 17.88 13.55
N VAL A 319 -3.58 18.06 12.26
CA VAL A 319 -2.27 18.38 11.66
C VAL A 319 -1.83 19.81 11.97
N GLY A 320 -2.68 20.81 11.75
CA GLY A 320 -2.37 22.22 11.96
C GLY A 320 -2.21 22.49 13.44
N ARG A 321 -3.00 21.80 14.28
CA ARG A 321 -2.81 21.82 15.73
C ARG A 321 -1.47 21.22 16.13
N TRP A 322 -1.09 20.07 15.58
CA TRP A 322 0.23 19.44 15.83
C TRP A 322 1.35 20.44 15.57
N GLN A 323 1.32 21.12 14.43
CA GLN A 323 2.36 22.08 14.11
C GLN A 323 2.35 23.32 14.97
N SER A 324 1.17 23.87 15.27
CA SER A 324 1.03 25.07 16.12
C SER A 324 1.58 24.88 17.53
N LEU A 325 1.66 23.64 18.01
CA LEU A 325 2.16 23.31 19.33
C LEU A 325 3.69 23.10 19.36
N GLY A 326 4.37 23.21 18.22
CA GLY A 326 5.79 22.88 18.10
C GLY A 326 6.07 21.41 18.40
N CYS A 327 5.13 20.54 18.04
CA CYS A 327 5.22 19.11 18.28
C CYS A 327 6.45 18.48 17.60
N PRO A 328 6.91 17.32 18.09
CA PRO A 328 8.02 16.59 17.50
C PRO A 328 7.74 16.18 16.05
N PRO A 329 8.80 15.85 15.29
CA PRO A 329 8.68 15.27 13.97
C PRO A 329 7.70 14.08 13.95
N TRP A 330 6.88 14.05 12.92
CA TRP A 330 5.83 13.05 12.75
C TRP A 330 5.92 12.44 11.35
N ILE A 331 6.08 11.12 11.30
CA ILE A 331 6.08 10.32 10.08
C ILE A 331 4.76 9.55 10.02
N ASN A 332 4.03 9.65 8.92
CA ASN A 332 2.80 8.91 8.69
C ASN A 332 2.98 7.87 7.58
N ILE A 333 3.05 6.60 7.97
CA ILE A 333 3.18 5.45 7.07
C ILE A 333 1.79 4.90 6.75
N TRP A 334 1.42 4.83 5.47
CA TRP A 334 0.09 4.39 5.08
C TRP A 334 0.04 3.67 3.74
N SER A 335 -0.97 2.82 3.54
CA SER A 335 -1.21 2.17 2.26
C SER A 335 -2.47 2.70 1.59
N ALA A 336 -2.38 3.03 0.30
CA ALA A 336 -3.51 3.50 -0.49
C ALA A 336 -4.66 2.48 -0.62
N ARG A 337 -4.40 1.21 -0.27
CA ARG A 337 -5.40 0.12 -0.28
C ARG A 337 -5.83 -0.34 1.10
N ASP A 338 -5.40 0.35 2.14
CA ASP A 338 -5.87 0.09 3.48
C ASP A 338 -7.39 0.38 3.56
N LEU A 339 -8.17 -0.60 4.01
CA LEU A 339 -9.60 -0.43 4.27
C LEU A 339 -9.86 0.49 5.44
N VAL A 340 -8.97 0.45 6.43
CA VAL A 340 -8.99 1.41 7.51
C VAL A 340 -8.41 2.68 6.91
N PRO A 341 -9.17 3.78 6.95
CA PRO A 341 -8.80 5.03 6.28
C PRO A 341 -7.55 5.64 6.93
N ALA A 342 -6.40 5.17 6.45
CA ALA A 342 -5.06 5.49 6.89
C ALA A 342 -4.36 6.52 6.00
N GLY A 343 -5.05 7.00 4.96
CA GLY A 343 -4.52 7.91 3.95
C GLY A 343 -3.82 9.15 4.53
N PRO A 344 -3.25 9.99 3.66
CA PRO A 344 -2.45 11.10 4.11
C PRO A 344 -3.27 12.03 5.00
N MET A 345 -2.59 12.64 5.94
CA MET A 345 -3.17 13.48 6.96
C MET A 345 -3.16 14.92 6.44
N GLY A 346 -4.16 15.69 6.87
CA GLY A 346 -4.26 17.10 6.49
C GLY A 346 -5.37 17.80 7.23
N ASP A 347 -5.31 19.14 7.21
CA ASP A 347 -6.21 20.00 7.99
C ASP A 347 -7.62 20.10 7.42
N SER A 348 -7.76 19.74 6.14
CA SER A 348 -9.02 19.74 5.44
C SER A 348 -9.16 18.51 4.56
N PRO A 349 -10.39 18.09 4.24
CA PRO A 349 -10.63 17.04 3.25
C PRO A 349 -10.00 17.36 1.87
N LYS A 350 -9.85 18.64 1.52
CA LYS A 350 -9.19 19.07 0.28
C LYS A 350 -7.68 18.81 0.32
N ALA A 351 -7.02 19.17 1.42
CA ALA A 351 -5.58 18.93 1.62
C ALA A 351 -5.27 17.42 1.65
N VAL A 352 -6.06 16.64 2.39
CA VAL A 352 -5.98 15.17 2.40
C VAL A 352 -6.12 14.62 0.98
N ARG A 353 -7.08 15.11 0.20
CA ARG A 353 -7.28 14.67 -1.19
C ARG A 353 -6.11 15.07 -2.10
N SER A 354 -5.56 16.28 -1.97
CA SER A 354 -4.41 16.73 -2.76
C SER A 354 -3.21 15.83 -2.53
N ARG A 355 -2.83 15.65 -1.26
CA ARG A 355 -1.75 14.76 -0.84
C ARG A 355 -1.96 13.33 -1.32
N TRP A 356 -3.20 12.84 -1.29
CA TRP A 356 -3.51 11.50 -1.77
C TRP A 356 -3.34 11.37 -3.29
N LEU A 357 -3.75 12.39 -4.05
CA LEU A 357 -3.59 12.42 -5.51
C LEU A 357 -2.12 12.56 -5.93
N GLU A 358 -1.36 13.43 -5.27
CA GLU A 358 0.08 13.59 -5.47
C GLU A 358 0.80 12.28 -5.19
N THR A 359 0.47 11.64 -4.07
CA THR A 359 1.03 10.34 -3.71
C THR A 359 0.69 9.27 -4.75
N LEU A 360 -0.57 9.18 -5.18
CA LEU A 360 -0.96 8.25 -6.23
C LEU A 360 -0.24 8.50 -7.54
N TRP A 361 -0.02 9.78 -7.90
CA TRP A 361 0.69 10.15 -9.11
C TRP A 361 2.12 9.61 -9.10
N HIS A 362 2.86 9.81 -8.01
CA HIS A 362 4.21 9.27 -7.84
C HIS A 362 4.25 7.75 -7.96
N TYR A 363 3.27 7.05 -7.38
CA TYR A 363 3.18 5.59 -7.44
C TYR A 363 2.74 5.02 -8.78
N THR A 364 1.90 5.74 -9.53
CA THR A 364 1.30 5.23 -10.75
C THR A 364 2.05 5.62 -12.02
N VAL A 365 2.70 6.78 -12.02
CA VAL A 365 3.39 7.38 -13.18
C VAL A 365 4.91 7.41 -12.96
N GLY A 366 5.37 7.78 -11.77
CA GLY A 366 6.80 7.86 -11.45
C GLY A 366 7.55 6.52 -11.61
N GLY A 367 6.89 5.39 -11.37
CA GLY A 367 7.46 4.07 -11.61
C GLY A 367 7.68 3.70 -13.08
N PHE A 368 7.08 4.43 -14.03
CA PHE A 368 7.23 4.21 -15.48
C PHE A 368 8.17 5.20 -16.15
N VAL A 369 8.33 6.40 -15.60
CA VAL A 369 9.35 7.37 -16.04
C VAL A 369 10.68 7.00 -15.37
N MET A 370 11.21 5.81 -15.65
CA MET A 370 12.60 5.51 -15.34
C MET A 370 13.48 6.20 -16.37
N ARG A 371 14.40 7.06 -15.88
CA ARG A 371 15.54 7.56 -16.64
C ARG A 371 16.28 6.38 -17.28
N SER A 372 16.68 6.49 -18.55
CA SER A 372 17.70 5.59 -19.09
C SER A 372 18.97 5.74 -18.22
N PRO A 373 19.79 4.68 -18.06
CA PRO A 373 21.06 4.75 -17.34
C PRO A 373 22.01 5.86 -17.83
N ASP A 374 21.75 6.37 -19.03
CA ASP A 374 22.54 7.31 -19.79
C ASP A 374 22.04 8.77 -19.66
N GLY A 375 21.03 9.03 -18.82
CA GLY A 375 20.63 10.40 -18.45
C GLY A 375 19.99 11.23 -19.56
N GLN A 376 19.74 10.66 -20.75
CA GLN A 376 19.17 11.38 -21.89
C GLN A 376 17.67 11.18 -22.04
N LEU A 377 16.92 11.62 -21.03
CA LEU A 377 15.48 11.90 -21.21
C LEU A 377 15.12 13.25 -20.58
N GLU A 378 15.92 14.25 -20.97
CA GLU A 378 15.46 15.62 -21.24
C GLU A 378 15.89 15.91 -22.67
N LEU A 379 14.96 15.84 -23.63
CA LEU A 379 14.95 16.49 -24.97
C LEU A 379 14.03 15.72 -25.92
N ALA A 380 12.72 15.81 -25.70
CA ALA A 380 11.74 15.58 -26.76
C ALA A 380 10.54 16.53 -26.66
N TRP A 381 10.75 17.71 -26.08
CA TRP A 381 9.79 18.81 -26.18
C TRP A 381 10.52 20.16 -26.16
N ARG A 382 11.33 20.38 -27.20
CA ARG A 382 11.78 21.71 -27.63
C ARG A 382 11.30 21.90 -29.06
N GLU A 383 10.04 22.29 -29.23
CA GLU A 383 9.63 23.01 -30.42
C GLU A 383 9.72 24.51 -30.10
N GLY A 384 10.59 25.22 -30.84
CA GLY A 384 10.59 26.67 -30.89
C GLY A 384 11.78 27.38 -30.24
N GLU A 385 13.01 27.14 -30.69
CA GLU A 385 14.08 28.15 -30.56
C GLU A 385 14.77 28.32 -31.92
N GLY A 386 14.77 29.58 -32.39
CA GLY A 386 15.22 30.00 -33.70
C GLY A 386 16.75 29.94 -33.91
N PRO A 387 17.20 30.26 -35.12
CA PRO A 387 18.58 30.05 -35.55
C PRO A 387 19.44 31.23 -35.12
N ASP A 388 19.93 31.29 -33.88
CA ASP A 388 21.02 32.21 -33.49
C ASP A 388 21.57 31.89 -32.09
N CYS A 389 22.34 30.80 -31.93
CA CYS A 389 23.33 30.65 -30.84
C CYS A 389 24.07 29.30 -30.87
N TRP A 390 24.96 29.08 -31.84
CA TRP A 390 26.00 28.05 -31.73
C TRP A 390 27.35 28.59 -32.23
N SER A 391 28.15 29.13 -31.30
CA SER A 391 29.59 29.32 -31.49
C SER A 391 30.33 28.49 -30.44
N GLY A 392 30.85 27.33 -30.84
CA GLY A 392 31.82 26.58 -30.04
C GLY A 392 31.50 25.10 -29.86
N SER A 393 31.84 24.27 -30.84
CA SER A 393 32.36 22.89 -30.66
C SER A 393 32.50 22.15 -32.00
N GLU A 394 33.29 22.70 -32.94
CA GLU A 394 33.56 22.04 -34.23
C GLU A 394 34.31 20.70 -34.10
N ASP A 395 35.02 20.45 -32.99
CA ASP A 395 35.86 19.25 -32.85
C ASP A 395 35.09 17.98 -32.51
N LEU A 396 33.98 18.08 -31.78
CA LEU A 396 33.12 16.92 -31.46
C LEU A 396 32.28 16.48 -32.66
N VAL A 397 31.84 17.43 -33.50
CA VAL A 397 31.12 17.14 -34.74
C VAL A 397 32.08 16.58 -35.81
N ARG A 398 33.36 16.97 -35.81
CA ARG A 398 34.39 16.39 -36.70
C ARG A 398 34.68 14.92 -36.41
N GLN A 399 34.74 14.52 -35.14
CA GLN A 399 34.93 13.10 -34.78
C GLN A 399 33.72 12.24 -35.13
N ALA A 400 32.50 12.77 -35.04
CA ALA A 400 31.29 12.04 -35.43
C ALA A 400 31.12 11.91 -36.95
N ARG A 401 31.66 12.86 -37.75
CA ARG A 401 31.55 12.83 -39.23
C ARG A 401 32.53 11.86 -39.91
N ASN A 402 33.67 11.55 -39.28
CA ASN A 402 34.71 10.70 -39.89
C ASN A 402 34.44 9.19 -39.78
N SER A 403 33.40 8.75 -39.06
CA SER A 403 33.08 7.32 -38.87
C SER A 403 31.98 6.78 -39.81
N ARG A 404 31.43 7.60 -40.71
CA ARG A 404 30.43 7.15 -41.71
C ARG A 404 30.83 7.48 -43.13
N GLY A 405 31.83 6.75 -43.62
CA GLY A 405 32.10 6.64 -45.05
C GLY A 405 31.32 5.48 -45.66
N ARG A 406 30.21 5.76 -46.36
CA ARG A 406 29.87 5.21 -47.69
C ARG A 406 28.60 5.88 -48.26
N ARG A 407 28.83 6.55 -49.40
CA ARG A 407 27.87 7.17 -50.35
C ARG A 407 26.76 6.19 -50.76
N THR A 408 25.54 6.63 -51.08
CA THR A 408 25.14 7.22 -52.38
C THR A 408 24.00 8.25 -52.28
N GLN A 409 24.13 9.39 -52.98
CA GLN A 409 23.03 10.31 -53.40
C GLN A 409 22.46 9.89 -54.78
N PRO A 410 21.31 10.41 -55.28
CA PRO A 410 21.14 11.79 -55.86
C PRO A 410 19.88 12.55 -55.33
N TRP A 411 19.92 13.87 -55.06
CA TRP A 411 19.51 15.04 -55.92
C TRP A 411 18.07 14.93 -56.48
N TRP A 412 17.08 15.82 -56.26
CA TRP A 412 16.98 17.31 -56.31
C TRP A 412 15.81 17.84 -55.42
N GLY A 413 15.88 19.06 -54.85
CA GLY A 413 15.02 20.19 -55.24
C GLY A 413 14.69 21.15 -54.07
N THR A 414 14.78 22.46 -54.32
CA THR A 414 14.73 23.62 -53.39
C THR A 414 13.31 24.03 -52.91
N PRO A 415 13.19 24.88 -51.86
CA PRO A 415 11.95 25.11 -51.12
C PRO A 415 11.14 26.31 -51.63
N THR A 416 9.83 26.28 -51.41
CA THR A 416 8.96 27.46 -51.44
C THR A 416 8.26 27.64 -50.10
N THR A 417 8.52 28.78 -49.49
CA THR A 417 7.83 29.39 -48.35
C THR A 417 6.45 29.89 -48.75
N GLU A 418 5.41 29.61 -47.95
CA GLU A 418 4.34 30.59 -47.66
C GLU A 418 3.42 30.14 -46.51
N ALA A 419 2.76 31.15 -45.94
CA ALA A 419 2.23 31.27 -44.59
C ALA A 419 0.84 30.66 -44.33
N VAL A 420 0.66 30.28 -43.07
CA VAL A 420 -0.48 30.53 -42.15
C VAL A 420 -1.91 30.45 -42.71
N GLY A 421 -2.68 29.50 -42.14
CA GLY A 421 -4.14 29.51 -42.12
C GLY A 421 -4.64 28.77 -40.88
N THR A 422 -5.29 29.54 -40.00
CA THR A 422 -5.83 29.19 -38.67
C THR A 422 -6.87 28.07 -38.65
N SER A 423 -6.81 27.21 -37.63
CA SER A 423 -8.01 26.72 -36.91
C SER A 423 -7.64 26.00 -35.61
N GLU A 424 -7.93 26.63 -34.46
CA GLU A 424 -8.30 25.89 -33.25
C GLU A 424 -9.63 25.15 -33.51
N PRO A 425 -9.88 23.97 -32.90
CA PRO A 425 -10.62 24.00 -31.63
C PRO A 425 -10.33 22.87 -30.62
N VAL A 426 -10.86 23.10 -29.42
CA VAL A 426 -11.17 22.16 -28.32
C VAL A 426 -10.07 21.98 -27.25
N THR A 427 -9.92 22.97 -26.38
CA THR A 427 -9.51 22.75 -24.99
C THR A 427 -10.39 23.56 -24.04
N GLU A 428 -11.54 22.98 -23.70
CA GLU A 428 -12.36 23.41 -22.57
C GLU A 428 -12.59 22.19 -21.69
N TRP A 429 -11.66 21.90 -20.78
CA TRP A 429 -11.91 21.30 -19.46
C TRP A 429 -10.60 21.02 -18.69
N LEU A 430 -10.04 22.10 -18.16
CA LEU A 430 -9.17 22.26 -16.97
C LEU A 430 -8.63 23.68 -17.10
N ASN A 431 -8.70 24.51 -16.04
CA ASN A 431 -8.20 25.88 -16.09
C ASN A 431 -6.73 25.86 -16.50
N ARG A 432 -6.46 26.19 -17.77
CA ARG A 432 -5.12 26.27 -18.36
C ARG A 432 -4.21 27.14 -17.48
N ALA A 433 -4.76 28.22 -16.94
CA ALA A 433 -4.07 29.09 -15.98
C ALA A 433 -3.61 28.39 -14.68
N GLU A 434 -4.34 27.41 -14.16
CA GLU A 434 -3.98 26.73 -12.91
C GLU A 434 -2.89 25.67 -13.15
N ALA A 435 -2.96 24.97 -14.29
CA ALA A 435 -1.92 24.04 -14.73
C ALA A 435 -0.64 24.78 -15.16
N GLU A 436 -0.77 25.91 -15.85
CA GLU A 436 0.35 26.79 -16.24
C GLU A 436 0.99 27.44 -15.02
N ASN A 437 0.22 27.90 -14.03
CA ASN A 437 0.80 28.45 -12.80
C ASN A 437 1.58 27.40 -11.98
N ILE A 438 1.09 26.15 -11.92
CA ILE A 438 1.80 25.05 -11.25
C ILE A 438 3.06 24.67 -12.02
N ALA A 439 2.96 24.55 -13.35
CA ALA A 439 4.11 24.24 -14.20
C ALA A 439 5.16 25.36 -14.14
N GLU A 440 4.75 26.62 -14.22
CA GLU A 440 5.63 27.79 -14.18
C GLU A 440 6.27 27.99 -12.80
N ALA A 441 5.56 27.68 -11.71
CA ALA A 441 6.14 27.67 -10.36
C ALA A 441 7.25 26.60 -10.22
N VAL A 442 7.02 25.40 -10.76
CA VAL A 442 8.00 24.32 -10.78
C VAL A 442 9.20 24.67 -11.68
N PHE A 443 8.96 25.28 -12.84
CA PHE A 443 10.01 25.67 -13.79
C PHE A 443 10.85 26.87 -13.32
N ARG A 444 10.24 27.89 -12.68
CA ARG A 444 11.01 29.01 -12.09
C ARG A 444 11.93 28.54 -10.97
N GLN A 445 11.53 27.49 -10.24
CA GLN A 445 12.34 26.90 -9.19
C GLN A 445 13.47 26.01 -9.73
N ALA A 446 13.31 25.44 -10.93
CA ALA A 446 14.32 24.63 -11.61
C ALA A 446 15.29 25.47 -12.47
N GLY A 447 14.91 26.68 -12.88
CA GLY A 447 15.63 27.46 -13.88
C GLY A 447 16.67 28.45 -13.37
N SER A 448 16.84 28.67 -12.04
CA SER A 448 17.63 29.81 -11.57
C SER A 448 19.06 29.55 -11.12
N ASP A 449 19.56 28.32 -11.01
CA ASP A 449 21.00 28.08 -10.79
C ASP A 449 21.42 26.67 -11.21
N ARG A 450 22.52 26.59 -11.96
CA ARG A 450 23.14 25.34 -12.43
C ARG A 450 23.85 24.68 -11.24
N VAL A 451 23.09 24.01 -10.38
CA VAL A 451 23.62 23.19 -9.29
C VAL A 451 24.04 21.85 -9.87
N GLU A 452 25.27 21.42 -9.62
CA GLU A 452 25.77 20.12 -10.05
C GLU A 452 24.93 18.96 -9.45
N PRO A 453 24.80 17.82 -10.14
CA PRO A 453 23.77 16.82 -9.84
C PRO A 453 24.04 15.96 -8.60
N GLU A 454 25.12 16.19 -7.83
CA GLU A 454 25.45 15.33 -6.70
C GLU A 454 24.67 15.65 -5.41
N ASP A 455 24.05 16.82 -5.30
CA ASP A 455 23.43 17.25 -4.03
C ASP A 455 22.10 18.00 -4.17
N THR A 456 21.40 17.97 -5.32
CA THR A 456 20.05 18.57 -5.37
C THR A 456 19.14 17.83 -4.39
N PRO A 457 18.76 18.43 -3.23
CA PRO A 457 17.82 17.79 -2.34
C PRO A 457 16.54 17.65 -3.14
N ILE A 458 15.95 16.45 -3.10
CA ILE A 458 14.59 16.21 -3.61
C ILE A 458 13.77 17.43 -3.20
N PRO A 459 13.10 18.15 -4.14
CA PRO A 459 12.34 19.32 -3.78
C PRO A 459 11.46 18.92 -2.60
N ARG A 460 11.57 19.64 -1.48
CA ARG A 460 10.69 19.47 -0.33
C ARG A 460 9.28 19.84 -0.81
N VAL A 461 8.64 18.93 -1.53
CA VAL A 461 7.20 18.95 -1.84
C VAL A 461 6.41 18.85 -0.51
N PHE A 462 7.09 18.62 0.61
CA PHE A 462 6.61 18.60 1.99
C PHE A 462 6.70 19.94 2.74
N ASN A 463 6.78 21.10 2.07
CA ASN A 463 6.64 22.39 2.76
C ASN A 463 5.20 22.64 3.27
N GLU A 464 4.25 21.75 2.97
CA GLU A 464 2.91 21.86 3.51
C GLU A 464 2.84 21.41 4.98
N PRO A 465 2.06 22.11 5.81
CA PRO A 465 1.83 21.75 7.19
C PRO A 465 1.32 20.30 7.33
N GLY A 466 2.05 19.41 8.02
CA GLY A 466 1.69 18.00 8.20
C GLY A 466 2.81 17.06 8.62
N PRO A 467 2.48 15.79 8.90
CA PRO A 467 3.46 14.72 8.95
C PRO A 467 4.14 14.55 7.60
N GLU A 468 5.33 13.97 7.65
CA GLU A 468 5.99 13.40 6.49
C GLU A 468 5.21 12.16 6.03
N GLU A 469 4.70 12.19 4.80
CA GLU A 469 3.80 11.16 4.30
C GLU A 469 4.58 10.05 3.60
N TRP A 470 4.51 8.84 4.15
CA TRP A 470 5.21 7.65 3.67
C TRP A 470 4.22 6.61 3.15
N PRO A 471 3.76 6.76 1.90
CA PRO A 471 3.00 5.71 1.24
C PRO A 471 3.81 4.41 1.16
N VAL A 472 3.11 3.28 1.32
CA VAL A 472 3.64 1.93 1.18
C VAL A 472 2.69 1.01 0.41
N SER A 473 3.27 0.01 -0.26
CA SER A 473 2.57 -1.11 -0.88
C SER A 473 2.71 -2.34 0.02
N ASN A 474 1.61 -2.76 0.64
CA ASN A 474 1.62 -3.92 1.55
C ASN A 474 1.41 -5.25 0.82
N ARG A 475 0.22 -5.84 0.86
CA ARG A 475 -0.09 -7.10 0.18
C ARG A 475 -1.05 -6.92 -1.00
N TRP A 476 -1.41 -5.69 -1.37
CA TRP A 476 -2.47 -5.42 -2.35
C TRP A 476 -3.76 -6.18 -2.01
N SER A 477 -4.10 -6.20 -0.73
CA SER A 477 -5.29 -6.84 -0.20
C SER A 477 -6.08 -5.80 0.56
N ILE A 478 -7.30 -5.57 0.11
CA ILE A 478 -8.29 -4.76 0.82
C ILE A 478 -8.40 -5.22 2.30
N VAL A 479 -8.38 -6.53 2.55
CA VAL A 479 -8.57 -7.08 3.90
C VAL A 479 -7.28 -7.12 4.72
N SER A 480 -6.15 -7.47 4.11
CA SER A 480 -4.91 -7.75 4.87
C SER A 480 -3.88 -6.62 4.83
N ASP A 481 -4.06 -5.57 4.02
CA ASP A 481 -3.06 -4.49 3.96
C ASP A 481 -2.95 -3.78 5.30
N HIS A 482 -4.05 -3.65 6.03
CA HIS A 482 -4.04 -3.02 7.35
C HIS A 482 -3.18 -3.75 8.39
N THR A 483 -3.14 -5.08 8.36
CA THR A 483 -2.48 -5.88 9.40
C THR A 483 -1.06 -6.30 9.04
N THR A 484 -0.52 -5.79 7.93
CA THR A 484 0.75 -6.29 7.37
C THR A 484 1.88 -5.30 7.36
N TYR A 485 1.69 -4.09 7.90
CA TYR A 485 2.75 -3.09 8.01
C TYR A 485 3.97 -3.59 8.78
N SER A 486 3.76 -4.28 9.91
CA SER A 486 4.90 -4.82 10.69
C SER A 486 5.69 -5.88 9.93
N THR A 487 5.08 -6.54 8.94
CA THR A 487 5.75 -7.52 8.07
C THR A 487 6.32 -6.91 6.78
N ASN A 488 6.13 -5.60 6.55
CA ASN A 488 6.66 -4.91 5.38
C ASN A 488 8.10 -4.47 5.66
N LEU A 489 9.03 -5.42 5.46
CA LEU A 489 10.44 -5.23 5.76
C LEU A 489 11.04 -4.03 5.02
N THR A 490 10.71 -3.89 3.74
CA THR A 490 11.34 -2.94 2.83
C THR A 490 10.88 -1.50 3.03
N GLN A 491 9.57 -1.27 3.19
CA GLN A 491 9.02 0.10 3.21
C GLN A 491 8.60 0.58 4.60
N VAL A 492 8.64 -0.30 5.61
CA VAL A 492 8.29 0.06 7.00
C VAL A 492 9.44 -0.23 7.95
N GLN A 493 9.86 -1.50 8.06
CA GLN A 493 10.86 -1.89 9.07
C GLN A 493 12.25 -1.34 8.75
N TYR A 494 12.67 -1.34 7.49
CA TYR A 494 13.97 -0.80 7.09
C TYR A 494 14.09 0.71 7.31
N PRO A 495 13.13 1.55 6.86
CA PRO A 495 13.15 2.97 7.22
C PRO A 495 13.08 3.23 8.72
N LEU A 496 12.30 2.42 9.47
CA LEU A 496 12.24 2.51 10.93
C LEU A 496 13.59 2.18 11.58
N ALA A 497 14.26 1.11 11.13
CA ALA A 497 15.59 0.74 11.62
C ALA A 497 16.60 1.87 11.41
N HIS A 498 16.59 2.51 10.23
CA HIS A 498 17.45 3.66 9.93
C HIS A 498 17.16 4.88 10.81
N LEU A 499 15.89 5.20 11.04
CA LEU A 499 15.52 6.25 11.98
C LEU A 499 16.11 5.98 13.38
N LEU A 500 15.96 4.76 13.89
CA LEU A 500 16.45 4.39 15.21
C LEU A 500 17.99 4.41 15.31
N LEU A 501 18.69 3.95 14.26
CA LEU A 501 20.15 4.03 14.19
C LEU A 501 20.62 5.50 14.19
N SER A 502 19.99 6.38 13.42
CA SER A 502 20.36 7.80 13.38
C SER A 502 20.19 8.50 14.74
N LEU A 503 19.17 8.12 15.51
CA LEU A 503 18.96 8.63 16.87
C LEU A 503 20.02 8.10 17.83
N SER A 504 20.42 6.85 17.64
CA SER A 504 21.48 6.22 18.42
C SER A 504 22.85 6.88 18.19
N GLU A 505 23.14 7.27 16.95
CA GLU A 505 24.36 8.01 16.59
C GLU A 505 24.36 9.41 17.21
N ALA A 506 23.24 10.14 17.09
CA ALA A 506 23.06 11.46 17.71
C ALA A 506 23.12 11.41 19.25
N ALA A 507 22.77 10.27 19.85
CA ALA A 507 22.93 10.01 21.26
C ALA A 507 24.41 9.82 21.65
N GLY A 508 25.25 9.23 20.82
CA GLY A 508 26.68 9.03 21.12
C GLY A 508 27.55 10.28 20.98
N GLU A 509 27.19 11.22 20.10
CA GLU A 509 28.05 12.36 19.74
C GLU A 509 28.03 13.52 20.77
N ASN A 510 27.04 13.54 21.65
CA ASN A 510 26.76 14.67 22.55
C ASN A 510 27.51 14.65 23.90
N ASP A 511 28.66 13.99 24.00
CA ASP A 511 29.53 13.95 25.20
C ASP A 511 30.28 15.28 25.47
N GLY A 512 29.61 16.43 25.27
CA GLY A 512 30.06 17.71 25.82
C GLY A 512 30.21 18.88 24.82
N LYS A 513 29.82 18.71 23.56
CA LYS A 513 29.69 19.85 22.63
C LYS A 513 28.22 20.06 22.26
N PRO A 514 27.63 21.24 22.54
CA PRO A 514 26.27 21.58 22.12
C PRO A 514 26.23 21.86 20.61
N GLY A 515 26.47 20.82 19.81
CA GLY A 515 26.03 20.81 18.42
C GLY A 515 24.52 20.60 18.44
N GLY A 516 23.75 21.58 17.96
CA GLY A 516 22.31 21.39 17.79
C GLY A 516 22.05 20.10 17.01
N PRO A 517 20.94 19.38 17.29
CA PRO A 517 20.65 18.10 16.65
C PRO A 517 20.74 18.27 15.15
N SER A 518 21.76 17.68 14.53
CA SER A 518 21.79 17.51 13.09
C SER A 518 20.49 16.80 12.75
N THR A 519 19.65 17.43 11.93
CA THR A 519 18.38 16.83 11.50
C THR A 519 18.71 15.42 11.01
N PRO A 520 18.19 14.36 11.66
CA PRO A 520 18.61 13.01 11.33
C PRO A 520 18.39 12.80 9.85
N PHE A 521 19.47 12.40 9.19
CA PHE A 521 19.45 12.13 7.76
C PHE A 521 18.60 10.87 7.58
N LEU A 522 17.29 11.06 7.34
CA LEU A 522 16.46 10.00 6.81
C LEU A 522 17.11 9.59 5.49
N PRO A 523 17.51 8.31 5.33
CA PRO A 523 18.14 7.88 4.09
C PRO A 523 17.23 8.27 2.94
N SER A 524 17.80 8.89 1.90
CA SER A 524 17.06 9.13 0.67
C SER A 524 16.42 7.80 0.27
N ARG A 525 15.08 7.78 0.15
CA ARG A 525 14.34 6.54 -0.15
C ARG A 525 14.99 5.89 -1.35
N ASP A 526 15.47 4.67 -1.18
CA ASP A 526 16.04 3.91 -2.29
C ASP A 526 14.89 3.50 -3.22
N TRP A 527 14.60 4.38 -4.18
CA TRP A 527 13.51 4.22 -5.13
C TRP A 527 13.59 2.90 -5.91
N GLN A 528 14.80 2.35 -6.11
CA GLN A 528 14.96 1.07 -6.80
C GLN A 528 14.46 -0.08 -5.94
N MET A 529 14.83 -0.08 -4.66
CA MET A 529 14.33 -1.04 -3.67
C MET A 529 12.80 -0.96 -3.55
N GLU A 530 12.24 0.25 -3.49
CA GLU A 530 10.79 0.44 -3.42
C GLU A 530 10.07 -0.02 -4.69
N ALA A 531 10.55 0.38 -5.87
CA ALA A 531 9.97 -0.03 -7.14
C ALA A 531 9.97 -1.56 -7.28
N THR A 532 11.06 -2.20 -6.88
CA THR A 532 11.18 -3.66 -6.90
C THR A 532 10.17 -4.32 -5.96
N HIS A 533 10.06 -3.83 -4.72
CA HIS A 533 9.06 -4.32 -3.79
C HIS A 533 7.64 -4.13 -4.33
N VAL A 534 7.30 -2.95 -4.86
CA VAL A 534 6.00 -2.65 -5.48
C VAL A 534 5.66 -3.65 -6.59
N GLN A 535 6.62 -3.99 -7.47
CA GLN A 535 6.43 -4.99 -8.52
C GLN A 535 6.12 -6.38 -7.94
N ARG A 536 6.80 -6.80 -6.87
CA ARG A 536 6.54 -8.09 -6.21
C ARG A 536 5.14 -8.15 -5.60
N VAL A 537 4.68 -7.05 -4.99
CA VAL A 537 3.33 -6.99 -4.44
C VAL A 537 2.28 -6.97 -5.56
N GLN A 538 2.55 -6.29 -6.68
CA GLN A 538 1.70 -6.36 -7.87
C GLN A 538 1.59 -7.79 -8.43
N ALA A 539 2.68 -8.55 -8.43
CA ALA A 539 2.66 -9.96 -8.83
C ALA A 539 1.78 -10.82 -7.91
N LEU A 540 1.77 -10.56 -6.59
CA LEU A 540 0.83 -11.20 -5.67
C LEU A 540 -0.63 -10.84 -5.97
N ALA A 541 -0.89 -9.56 -6.29
CA ALA A 541 -2.22 -9.14 -6.66
C ALA A 541 -2.71 -9.89 -7.91
N MET A 542 -1.84 -10.02 -8.92
CA MET A 542 -2.12 -10.76 -10.14
C MET A 542 -2.38 -12.25 -9.87
N SER A 543 -1.59 -12.88 -9.01
CA SER A 543 -1.78 -14.30 -8.68
C SER A 543 -3.13 -14.56 -7.98
N ARG A 544 -3.62 -13.63 -7.17
CA ARG A 544 -4.98 -13.69 -6.59
C ARG A 544 -6.07 -13.51 -7.63
N VAL A 545 -5.88 -12.62 -8.61
CA VAL A 545 -6.83 -12.48 -9.72
C VAL A 545 -6.92 -13.79 -10.50
N ILE A 546 -5.78 -14.42 -10.79
CA ILE A 546 -5.74 -15.74 -11.44
C ILE A 546 -6.47 -16.77 -10.57
N ALA A 547 -6.18 -16.83 -9.27
CA ALA A 547 -6.88 -17.74 -8.35
C ALA A 547 -8.40 -17.53 -8.33
N ALA A 548 -8.87 -16.28 -8.39
CA ALA A 548 -10.29 -15.96 -8.47
C ALA A 548 -10.93 -16.43 -9.77
N VAL A 549 -10.26 -16.24 -10.91
CA VAL A 549 -10.71 -16.74 -12.22
C VAL A 549 -10.80 -18.27 -12.20
N CYS A 550 -9.80 -18.94 -11.64
CA CYS A 550 -9.81 -20.41 -11.52
C CYS A 550 -10.94 -20.90 -10.61
N ALA A 551 -11.19 -20.22 -9.48
CA ALA A 551 -12.32 -20.54 -8.62
C ALA A 551 -13.66 -20.37 -9.34
N ALA A 552 -13.84 -19.28 -10.10
CA ALA A 552 -15.04 -19.06 -10.91
C ALA A 552 -15.25 -20.15 -11.97
N ALA A 553 -14.17 -20.60 -12.62
CA ALA A 553 -14.22 -21.69 -13.60
C ALA A 553 -14.63 -23.04 -12.96
N VAL A 554 -14.14 -23.33 -11.74
CA VAL A 554 -14.54 -24.53 -10.98
C VAL A 554 -16.02 -24.46 -10.60
N VAL A 555 -16.48 -23.30 -10.15
CA VAL A 555 -17.89 -23.05 -9.80
C VAL A 555 -18.79 -23.25 -11.03
N ASP A 556 -18.44 -22.67 -12.18
CA ASP A 556 -19.17 -22.89 -13.44
C ASP A 556 -19.21 -24.38 -13.82
N TRP A 557 -18.10 -25.10 -13.67
CA TRP A 557 -18.06 -26.52 -13.93
C TRP A 557 -18.99 -27.33 -13.02
N LEU A 558 -19.01 -27.04 -11.72
CA LEU A 558 -19.89 -27.68 -10.75
C LEU A 558 -21.38 -27.42 -11.06
N LEU A 559 -21.72 -26.19 -11.48
CA LEU A 559 -23.07 -25.83 -11.90
C LEU A 559 -23.50 -26.60 -13.15
N ARG A 560 -22.60 -26.76 -14.14
CA ARG A 560 -22.90 -27.53 -15.35
C ARG A 560 -23.04 -29.03 -15.10
N ARG A 561 -22.40 -29.57 -14.06
CA ARG A 561 -22.53 -30.98 -13.65
C ARG A 561 -23.87 -31.29 -12.99
N ASN A 562 -24.51 -30.28 -12.42
CA ASN A 562 -25.78 -30.41 -11.71
C ASN A 562 -26.81 -29.52 -12.42
N PRO A 563 -27.35 -29.94 -13.58
CA PRO A 563 -28.26 -29.11 -14.40
C PRO A 563 -29.53 -28.68 -13.65
N GLU A 564 -29.96 -29.45 -12.63
CA GLU A 564 -31.02 -29.09 -11.69
C GLU A 564 -30.70 -27.81 -10.87
N HIS A 565 -29.43 -27.39 -10.85
CA HIS A 565 -28.93 -26.17 -10.21
C HIS A 565 -28.31 -25.18 -11.23
N SER A 566 -28.57 -25.34 -12.53
CA SER A 566 -28.03 -24.43 -13.55
C SER A 566 -28.54 -22.99 -13.38
N LEU A 567 -27.71 -22.00 -13.69
CA LEU A 567 -28.07 -20.57 -13.65
C LEU A 567 -29.27 -20.23 -14.54
N SER A 568 -29.46 -20.95 -15.65
CA SER A 568 -30.64 -20.82 -16.50
C SER A 568 -31.91 -21.37 -15.86
N GLY A 569 -31.80 -22.46 -15.07
CA GLY A 569 -32.91 -22.96 -14.23
C GLY A 569 -33.26 -21.99 -13.10
N ILE A 570 -32.25 -21.31 -12.53
CA ILE A 570 -32.45 -20.24 -11.54
C ILE A 570 -33.09 -19.00 -12.19
N GLY A 571 -32.64 -18.63 -13.39
CA GLY A 571 -33.12 -17.45 -14.13
C GLY A 571 -34.55 -17.61 -14.65
N SER A 572 -34.93 -18.79 -15.16
CA SER A 572 -36.32 -19.07 -15.53
C SER A 572 -37.23 -19.13 -14.30
N TRP A 573 -36.73 -19.64 -13.17
CA TRP A 573 -37.42 -19.68 -11.87
C TRP A 573 -37.71 -18.30 -11.27
N VAL A 574 -36.76 -17.35 -11.34
CA VAL A 574 -36.97 -15.97 -10.86
C VAL A 574 -38.03 -15.23 -11.67
N MET A 575 -38.16 -15.55 -12.95
CA MET A 575 -39.02 -14.82 -13.87
C MET A 575 -40.41 -15.45 -14.07
N SER A 576 -40.64 -16.69 -13.62
CA SER A 576 -41.85 -17.45 -14.01
C SER A 576 -43.01 -17.47 -13.01
N ASP A 577 -42.88 -16.97 -11.76
CA ASP A 577 -44.02 -17.05 -10.81
C ASP A 577 -44.16 -15.83 -9.89
N TYR A 578 -45.17 -15.01 -10.18
CA TYR A 578 -45.60 -13.84 -9.37
C TYR A 578 -46.74 -14.17 -8.39
N GLY A 579 -46.88 -15.45 -7.98
CA GLY A 579 -47.98 -15.92 -7.13
C GLY A 579 -47.54 -16.46 -5.75
N THR A 580 -47.96 -15.77 -4.70
CA THR A 580 -48.13 -16.22 -3.29
C THR A 580 -46.90 -16.53 -2.41
N GLY A 581 -46.65 -15.63 -1.44
CA GLY A 581 -45.52 -15.61 -0.51
C GLY A 581 -45.39 -16.72 0.54
N VAL A 582 -46.27 -17.73 0.57
CA VAL A 582 -46.11 -18.91 1.45
C VAL A 582 -45.19 -19.96 0.81
N TRP A 583 -45.16 -20.01 -0.53
CA TRP A 583 -44.28 -20.91 -1.29
C TRP A 583 -42.82 -20.43 -1.35
N ILE A 584 -42.63 -19.11 -1.21
CA ILE A 584 -41.31 -18.47 -1.17
C ILE A 584 -40.50 -18.95 0.05
N LEU A 585 -41.12 -19.17 1.22
CA LEU A 585 -40.41 -19.64 2.41
C LEU A 585 -39.95 -21.11 2.31
N ASP A 586 -40.77 -21.97 1.71
CA ASP A 586 -40.46 -23.40 1.55
C ASP A 586 -39.38 -23.63 0.47
N ARG A 587 -39.40 -22.82 -0.61
CA ARG A 587 -38.38 -22.90 -1.68
C ARG A 587 -37.15 -22.03 -1.48
N LEU A 588 -37.20 -20.96 -0.68
CA LEU A 588 -36.00 -20.27 -0.20
C LEU A 588 -35.10 -21.25 0.57
N GLY A 589 -35.66 -22.25 1.27
CA GLY A 589 -34.88 -23.32 1.90
C GLY A 589 -33.98 -24.10 0.92
N GLY A 590 -34.45 -24.34 -0.31
CA GLY A 590 -33.68 -25.05 -1.35
C GLY A 590 -32.78 -24.15 -2.20
N GLY A 591 -33.29 -23.01 -2.68
CA GLY A 591 -32.51 -22.11 -3.55
C GLY A 591 -31.42 -21.34 -2.79
N LEU A 592 -31.72 -20.88 -1.58
CA LEU A 592 -30.73 -20.17 -0.75
C LEU A 592 -29.65 -21.14 -0.27
N SER A 593 -29.99 -22.39 0.07
CA SER A 593 -28.98 -23.38 0.47
C SER A 593 -28.06 -23.75 -0.69
N SER A 594 -28.57 -23.90 -1.91
CA SER A 594 -27.73 -24.08 -3.11
C SER A 594 -26.86 -22.87 -3.39
N LEU A 595 -27.36 -21.64 -3.28
CA LEU A 595 -26.57 -20.42 -3.47
C LEU A 595 -25.50 -20.27 -2.39
N VAL A 596 -25.85 -20.49 -1.13
CA VAL A 596 -24.92 -20.46 0.00
C VAL A 596 -23.84 -21.52 -0.17
N LEU A 597 -24.21 -22.74 -0.57
CA LEU A 597 -23.26 -23.81 -0.86
C LEU A 597 -22.34 -23.43 -2.02
N LEU A 598 -22.88 -22.85 -3.09
CA LEU A 598 -22.10 -22.41 -4.25
C LEU A 598 -21.09 -21.33 -3.87
N VAL A 599 -21.54 -20.31 -3.12
CA VAL A 599 -20.68 -19.23 -2.60
C VAL A 599 -19.65 -19.81 -1.64
N ALA A 600 -20.03 -20.73 -0.76
CA ALA A 600 -19.11 -21.38 0.17
C ALA A 600 -18.04 -22.19 -0.57
N VAL A 601 -18.41 -22.94 -1.62
CA VAL A 601 -17.47 -23.67 -2.47
C VAL A 601 -16.57 -22.70 -3.22
N ALA A 602 -17.10 -21.64 -3.83
CA ALA A 602 -16.32 -20.62 -4.51
C ALA A 602 -15.27 -19.98 -3.58
N LEU A 603 -15.69 -19.61 -2.36
CA LEU A 603 -14.84 -19.03 -1.34
C LEU A 603 -13.80 -20.03 -0.83
N ALA A 604 -14.18 -21.29 -0.59
CA ALA A 604 -13.26 -22.34 -0.16
C ALA A 604 -12.22 -22.65 -1.23
N THR A 605 -12.64 -22.74 -2.50
CA THR A 605 -11.74 -22.93 -3.64
C THR A 605 -10.79 -21.75 -3.78
N PHE A 606 -11.30 -20.51 -3.76
CA PHE A 606 -10.48 -19.31 -3.79
C PHE A 606 -9.48 -19.25 -2.63
N ALA A 607 -9.92 -19.59 -1.41
CA ALA A 607 -9.08 -19.62 -0.22
C ALA A 607 -7.99 -20.70 -0.33
N ALA A 608 -8.32 -21.88 -0.85
CA ALA A 608 -7.37 -22.97 -1.07
C ALA A 608 -6.31 -22.57 -2.10
N PHE A 609 -6.72 -22.05 -3.26
CA PHE A 609 -5.78 -21.55 -4.27
C PHE A 609 -4.92 -20.40 -3.75
N SER A 610 -5.55 -19.42 -3.11
CA SER A 610 -4.84 -18.28 -2.52
C SER A 610 -3.86 -18.73 -1.45
N GLY A 611 -4.22 -19.72 -0.62
CA GLY A 611 -3.35 -20.30 0.41
C GLY A 611 -2.15 -21.03 -0.18
N LEU A 612 -2.39 -21.88 -1.19
CA LEU A 612 -1.34 -22.61 -1.92
C LEU A 612 -0.35 -21.67 -2.61
N LEU A 613 -0.81 -20.56 -3.16
CA LEU A 613 0.05 -19.55 -3.78
C LEU A 613 0.71 -18.63 -2.74
N ARG A 614 0.04 -18.39 -1.61
CA ARG A 614 0.49 -17.46 -0.57
C ARG A 614 1.72 -17.97 0.17
N PHE A 615 1.74 -19.23 0.59
CA PHE A 615 2.87 -19.75 1.38
C PHE A 615 4.23 -19.63 0.66
N PRO A 616 4.41 -20.16 -0.56
CA PRO A 616 5.68 -20.02 -1.28
C PRO A 616 5.97 -18.55 -1.64
N TRP A 617 4.93 -17.74 -1.87
CA TRP A 617 5.12 -16.31 -2.11
C TRP A 617 5.61 -15.57 -0.87
N GLN A 618 5.06 -15.84 0.32
CA GLN A 618 5.45 -15.16 1.55
C GLN A 618 6.92 -15.46 1.90
N GLU A 619 7.33 -16.72 1.78
CA GLU A 619 8.72 -17.09 2.05
C GLU A 619 9.68 -16.49 1.02
N TRP A 620 9.34 -16.54 -0.27
CA TRP A 620 10.13 -15.90 -1.32
C TRP A 620 10.21 -14.39 -1.13
N HIS A 621 9.06 -13.74 -0.87
CA HIS A 621 8.97 -12.30 -0.66
C HIS A 621 9.76 -11.86 0.57
N ARG A 622 9.70 -12.60 1.68
CA ARG A 622 10.50 -12.34 2.88
C ARG A 622 12.00 -12.37 2.56
N ARG A 623 12.49 -13.48 2.01
CA ARG A 623 13.92 -13.64 1.64
C ARG A 623 14.40 -12.56 0.69
N GLU A 624 13.59 -12.23 -0.29
CA GLU A 624 13.99 -11.27 -1.30
C GLU A 624 13.88 -9.83 -0.79
N SER A 625 12.89 -9.51 0.04
CA SER A 625 12.78 -8.18 0.69
C SER A 625 14.00 -7.90 1.56
N LEU A 626 14.44 -8.91 2.30
CA LEU A 626 15.66 -8.90 3.08
C LEU A 626 16.91 -8.69 2.23
N ARG A 627 17.07 -9.49 1.16
CA ARG A 627 18.14 -9.27 0.18
C ARG A 627 18.10 -7.87 -0.41
N THR A 628 16.92 -7.30 -0.62
CA THR A 628 16.81 -5.94 -1.17
C THR A 628 17.31 -4.89 -0.18
N CYS A 629 17.23 -5.17 1.13
CA CYS A 629 17.81 -4.31 2.16
C CYS A 629 19.34 -4.40 2.22
N THR A 630 19.93 -5.53 1.80
CA THR A 630 21.37 -5.80 1.91
C THR A 630 22.13 -5.73 0.58
N GLU A 631 21.47 -5.94 -0.54
CA GLU A 631 22.04 -6.07 -1.89
C GLU A 631 21.15 -5.33 -2.89
N ARG A 632 21.75 -4.79 -3.96
CA ARG A 632 20.94 -4.31 -5.08
C ARG A 632 20.28 -5.54 -5.72
N PRO A 633 18.94 -5.60 -5.78
CA PRO A 633 18.27 -6.75 -6.36
C PRO A 633 18.68 -6.85 -7.82
N SER A 634 19.13 -8.03 -8.25
CA SER A 634 19.22 -8.29 -9.68
C SER A 634 17.80 -8.33 -10.23
N ASP A 635 17.51 -7.62 -11.33
CA ASP A 635 16.23 -7.72 -12.05
C ASP A 635 15.81 -9.17 -12.33
N TRP A 636 16.79 -10.07 -12.41
CA TRP A 636 16.65 -11.49 -12.67
C TRP A 636 15.95 -12.27 -11.55
N SER A 637 16.35 -12.12 -10.29
CA SER A 637 15.76 -12.87 -9.17
C SER A 637 14.26 -12.56 -9.02
N VAL A 638 13.91 -11.29 -9.21
CA VAL A 638 12.54 -10.78 -9.18
C VAL A 638 11.71 -11.42 -10.28
N ARG A 639 12.19 -11.36 -11.52
CA ARG A 639 11.49 -11.93 -12.67
C ARG A 639 11.35 -13.45 -12.61
N LEU A 640 12.37 -14.14 -12.14
CA LEU A 640 12.35 -15.61 -12.00
C LEU A 640 11.33 -16.06 -10.95
N GLY A 641 11.27 -15.37 -9.80
CA GLY A 641 10.27 -15.62 -8.77
C GLY A 641 8.85 -15.39 -9.28
N ILE A 642 8.59 -14.24 -9.92
CA ILE A 642 7.28 -13.94 -10.51
C ILE A 642 6.88 -15.03 -11.53
N SER A 643 7.82 -15.46 -12.38
CA SER A 643 7.57 -16.48 -13.40
C SER A 643 7.31 -17.85 -12.79
N GLY A 644 8.05 -18.24 -11.74
CA GLY A 644 7.85 -19.50 -11.03
C GLY A 644 6.47 -19.58 -10.40
N HIS A 645 5.99 -18.50 -9.78
CA HIS A 645 4.65 -18.45 -9.19
C HIS A 645 3.54 -18.48 -10.24
N LEU A 646 3.70 -17.75 -11.34
CA LEU A 646 2.78 -17.82 -12.48
C LEU A 646 2.73 -19.23 -13.07
N PHE A 647 3.89 -19.88 -13.22
CA PHE A 647 3.99 -21.25 -13.71
C PHE A 647 3.24 -22.24 -12.79
N VAL A 648 3.46 -22.17 -11.48
CA VAL A 648 2.72 -23.01 -10.52
C VAL A 648 1.21 -22.75 -10.62
N ALA A 649 0.78 -21.49 -10.66
CA ALA A 649 -0.63 -21.14 -10.81
C ALA A 649 -1.24 -21.75 -12.10
N LEU A 650 -0.51 -21.69 -13.22
CA LEU A 650 -0.93 -22.25 -14.50
C LEU A 650 -0.94 -23.78 -14.48
N CYS A 651 0.04 -24.44 -13.88
CA CYS A 651 0.08 -25.89 -13.75
C CYS A 651 -1.09 -26.41 -12.92
N VAL A 652 -1.39 -25.78 -11.78
CA VAL A 652 -2.55 -26.18 -10.95
C VAL A 652 -3.85 -25.94 -11.71
N SER A 653 -3.96 -24.83 -12.44
CA SER A 653 -5.12 -24.53 -13.29
C SER A 653 -5.29 -25.57 -14.41
N GLY A 654 -4.19 -25.97 -15.05
CA GLY A 654 -4.17 -26.99 -16.10
C GLY A 654 -4.55 -28.38 -15.58
N LEU A 655 -4.05 -28.77 -14.39
CA LEU A 655 -4.42 -30.04 -13.75
C LEU A 655 -5.92 -30.09 -13.39
N ILE A 656 -6.46 -28.97 -12.92
CA ILE A 656 -7.88 -28.86 -12.59
C ILE A 656 -8.72 -28.87 -13.87
N PHE A 657 -8.32 -28.14 -14.91
CA PHE A 657 -9.00 -28.18 -16.19
C PHE A 657 -8.97 -29.59 -16.82
N SER A 658 -7.83 -30.28 -16.74
CA SER A 658 -7.66 -31.65 -17.23
C SER A 658 -8.55 -32.64 -16.49
N SER A 659 -8.58 -32.59 -15.16
CA SER A 659 -9.46 -33.45 -14.34
C SER A 659 -10.95 -33.17 -14.56
N VAL A 660 -11.32 -31.89 -14.73
CA VAL A 660 -12.65 -31.43 -15.14
C VAL A 660 -13.09 -32.04 -16.47
N TYR A 661 -12.18 -32.09 -17.44
CA TYR A 661 -12.44 -32.61 -18.78
C TYR A 661 -12.50 -34.14 -18.80
N TRP A 662 -11.59 -34.81 -18.08
CA TRP A 662 -11.49 -36.27 -18.00
C TRP A 662 -12.72 -36.91 -17.35
N GLY A 663 -13.28 -36.28 -16.32
CA GLY A 663 -14.42 -36.85 -15.60
C GLY A 663 -15.73 -36.87 -16.40
N ARG A 664 -15.81 -36.29 -17.60
CA ARG A 664 -17.07 -36.16 -18.37
C ARG A 664 -17.52 -37.46 -19.05
N GLY A 665 -16.77 -38.56 -18.93
CA GLY A 665 -17.07 -39.78 -19.70
C GLY A 665 -16.95 -39.55 -21.21
N MET A 666 -16.48 -38.37 -21.64
CA MET A 666 -15.81 -38.24 -22.91
C MET A 666 -14.58 -39.13 -22.78
N HIS A 667 -14.67 -40.34 -23.32
CA HIS A 667 -13.51 -41.00 -23.89
C HIS A 667 -13.00 -40.05 -24.96
N VAL A 668 -12.29 -39.00 -24.53
CA VAL A 668 -11.39 -38.25 -25.37
C VAL A 668 -10.37 -39.30 -25.72
N SER A 669 -10.62 -40.00 -26.82
CA SER A 669 -9.68 -40.96 -27.33
C SER A 669 -8.38 -40.20 -27.55
N PHE A 670 -7.24 -40.87 -27.56
CA PHE A 670 -5.98 -40.21 -27.92
C PHE A 670 -6.07 -39.48 -29.29
N ALA A 671 -7.09 -39.79 -30.12
CA ALA A 671 -7.39 -39.09 -31.35
C ALA A 671 -8.08 -37.72 -31.18
N ASP A 672 -8.82 -37.45 -30.10
CA ASP A 672 -9.45 -36.14 -29.86
C ASP A 672 -8.45 -35.10 -29.32
N TRP A 673 -7.35 -35.56 -28.71
CA TRP A 673 -6.15 -34.73 -28.46
C TRP A 673 -5.43 -34.32 -29.76
N ARG A 674 -5.77 -34.93 -30.91
CA ARG A 674 -5.29 -34.48 -32.22
C ARG A 674 -6.16 -33.37 -32.81
N ASP A 675 -7.24 -32.91 -32.16
CA ASP A 675 -7.91 -31.69 -32.62
C ASP A 675 -6.89 -30.55 -32.54
N PRO A 676 -6.39 -30.08 -33.71
CA PRO A 676 -5.32 -29.11 -33.74
C PRO A 676 -5.75 -27.81 -33.05
N ARG A 677 -7.05 -27.53 -32.91
CA ARG A 677 -7.58 -26.29 -32.30
C ARG A 677 -7.39 -26.28 -30.79
N LEU A 678 -7.68 -27.39 -30.09
CA LEU A 678 -7.48 -27.48 -28.64
C LEU A 678 -5.99 -27.51 -28.30
N LEU A 679 -5.18 -28.23 -29.09
CA LEU A 679 -3.74 -28.18 -28.97
C LEU A 679 -3.21 -26.77 -29.26
N LEU A 680 -3.75 -26.05 -30.26
CA LEU A 680 -3.37 -24.66 -30.55
C LEU A 680 -3.73 -23.73 -29.41
N ILE A 681 -4.91 -23.88 -28.80
CA ILE A 681 -5.35 -23.02 -27.69
C ILE A 681 -4.49 -23.27 -26.45
N PHE A 682 -4.24 -24.54 -26.08
CA PHE A 682 -3.36 -24.86 -24.95
C PHE A 682 -1.92 -24.46 -25.22
N THR A 683 -1.41 -24.70 -26.42
CA THR A 683 -0.06 -24.28 -26.83
C THR A 683 0.01 -22.76 -26.87
N TYR A 684 -1.02 -22.05 -27.33
CA TYR A 684 -1.05 -20.59 -27.35
C TYR A 684 -1.15 -19.99 -25.94
N ILE A 685 -1.97 -20.55 -25.04
CA ILE A 685 -2.03 -20.13 -23.64
C ILE A 685 -0.69 -20.40 -22.95
N ALA A 686 -0.14 -21.60 -23.12
CA ALA A 686 1.17 -21.96 -22.58
C ALA A 686 2.26 -21.07 -23.18
N TRP A 687 2.23 -20.79 -24.48
CA TRP A 687 3.22 -19.98 -25.17
C TRP A 687 3.10 -18.50 -24.84
N VAL A 688 1.90 -17.92 -24.72
CA VAL A 688 1.68 -16.54 -24.23
C VAL A 688 2.09 -16.41 -22.77
N ALA A 689 1.82 -17.42 -21.93
CA ALA A 689 2.26 -17.44 -20.55
C ALA A 689 3.78 -17.63 -20.40
N LEU A 690 4.39 -18.41 -21.28
CA LEU A 690 5.84 -18.66 -21.32
C LEU A 690 6.59 -17.63 -22.20
N TRP A 691 5.91 -16.78 -22.95
CA TRP A 691 6.52 -15.79 -23.85
C TRP A 691 7.40 -14.79 -23.09
N PRO A 692 6.97 -14.25 -21.92
CA PRO A 692 7.86 -13.50 -21.06
C PRO A 692 9.08 -14.32 -20.67
N PHE A 693 8.91 -15.61 -20.33
CA PHE A 693 9.99 -16.51 -19.94
C PHE A 693 11.00 -16.74 -21.07
N PHE A 694 10.56 -16.98 -22.31
CA PHE A 694 11.43 -17.14 -23.47
C PHE A 694 12.13 -15.83 -23.86
N GLY A 695 11.42 -14.70 -23.85
CA GLY A 695 11.99 -13.37 -24.07
C GLY A 695 12.97 -12.96 -22.96
N MET A 696 12.88 -13.57 -21.78
CA MET A 696 13.86 -13.46 -20.71
C MET A 696 15.05 -14.38 -20.97
N CYS A 697 14.87 -15.69 -21.18
CA CYS A 697 15.97 -16.62 -21.48
C CYS A 697 16.84 -16.16 -22.67
N ALA A 698 16.22 -15.63 -23.73
CA ALA A 698 16.94 -15.06 -24.87
C ALA A 698 17.83 -13.86 -24.47
N ARG A 699 17.32 -12.98 -23.58
CA ARG A 699 18.08 -11.85 -23.03
C ARG A 699 19.19 -12.28 -22.05
N ALA A 700 19.00 -13.36 -21.29
CA ALA A 700 20.06 -13.95 -20.45
C ALA A 700 21.22 -14.48 -21.28
N VAL A 701 20.90 -15.17 -22.38
CA VAL A 701 21.90 -15.72 -23.29
C VAL A 701 22.66 -14.60 -24.00
N SER A 702 21.99 -13.49 -24.34
CA SER A 702 22.62 -12.33 -24.98
C SER A 702 23.37 -11.40 -24.01
N ALA A 703 22.99 -11.37 -22.73
CA ALA A 703 23.60 -10.51 -21.70
C ALA A 703 24.81 -11.15 -21.00
N ARG A 704 25.39 -12.23 -21.55
CA ARG A 704 26.70 -12.70 -21.08
C ARG A 704 27.67 -11.51 -21.15
N PRO A 705 28.23 -11.06 -20.02
CA PRO A 705 29.28 -10.06 -20.05
C PRO A 705 30.41 -10.66 -20.88
N GLY A 706 30.85 -9.96 -21.93
CA GLY A 706 32.17 -10.23 -22.47
C GLY A 706 33.14 -10.17 -21.29
N ARG A 707 33.79 -11.30 -21.00
CA ARG A 707 34.91 -11.33 -20.04
C ARG A 707 35.87 -10.23 -20.45
N ARG A 708 35.97 -9.19 -19.62
CA ARG A 708 37.15 -8.35 -19.48
C ARG A 708 37.73 -8.64 -18.11
#